data_AF-A0A9D6JM22-F1
#
_entry.id   AF-A0A9D6JM22-F1
#
_cell.length_a   1.000
_cell.length_b   1.000
_cell.length_c   1.000
_cell.angle_alpha   90.00
_cell.angle_beta   90.00
_cell.angle_gamma   90.00
#
_symmetry.space_group_name_H-M   'P 1'
#
loop_
_entity.id
_entity.type
_entity.pdbx_description
1 polymer ?
#
loop_
_entity_poly.entity_id
_entity_poly.type
_entity_poly.pdbx_seq_one_letter_code
_entity_poly.pdbx_strand_id
1 'polypeptide(L)'
;MKNNFVYRIVQAALALLVLTTTHHALAAGYMAQSGKIYDGNGQEIQVRGVSHYGFNATILQPQYLWAMGWKEQIAQMKSLGFNAIRVPFVPDTLYNTTPVDQLNYINAGLNPELIGKTPLQALDLWMAEANRQGMYILLDFHSVSKLRQYPTWFVSNPAEYNLIYNNQAYTKENWTRDLAFVAKRYANLAYFFGIDIYNEPNGVVRWSTGDTNATNPANFWKDAAESAATAVLAANPNLLIFVQGTMGNYDGLENSNIPMNWGENFQPQAYQPLNIPHDKLVLTPHTYGPDVSMKSSFSAANFPANLPAHWDALFGQFSQTHPVIIGEWGGKYGNGTGGQQDITWQNAFVDYLLSKGIRNSFYWCYTPNSGDTGGILDDNLNVRQDKMALLQKLWGTTTTPTPTPTPTAVGSQSLFDDAVVAAWALTSWSATALAQNQFVKTGSNAMKVDAATWGGISIDSRDANWSWTDQPASRYTHLSFDVSGGANVGAAMNTLETGLDLGWGLSAKISNYVTSFAPGAWYHVEIPLSILNPNSVSFRRIVFQNNSTSNLAFYLDNVALVNRTTSTTTATTTTTTPVASTTPLQSCAGIMPLGDSITLGVNGGYRNNLYTGLQQNNCGVSYVGTQADQYTRIADTDHEGHSGFTIGNIASSVNGWLATTQPNIITLMIGTNDTAWWTGETAAQIGARHNALIDQIRAARPNAWLFVASIPPQSSAIIQPNNVDRAVLTQQLNTVIQGNVSARSKAGERVRFVDVNSVLTTADLYDGIHPSEAAHARIAQKFLDEIRVALGSASTATVATAPVVTSPSTSYPQPGIQSFSPASGAVGTVVTVNGSGFTGANLAWIGNARNVAVTVISDSQVRLTIPADATTGAIGVFNPANVAFSPSSFNVTSGTTATYPQPGIQSFSPSSGGVGTVVTLNGSGFTGANLAWVGAAHNGTVRVISDTQAQVTIPAGATTGAIGIFNPARVAFTASSFTVY
;
A
#
# COMPACT_ATOMS: atom_id res chain seq x y z
N MET A 1 51.69 -73.81 7.97
CA MET A 1 52.75 -73.01 7.32
C MET A 1 52.59 -71.56 7.82
N LYS A 2 53.11 -71.30 9.04
CA LYS A 2 54.32 -70.51 9.34
C LYS A 2 54.12 -68.99 9.18
N ASN A 3 54.02 -68.32 10.34
CA ASN A 3 54.05 -66.86 10.61
C ASN A 3 52.98 -65.95 9.96
N ASN A 4 51.79 -65.88 10.57
CA ASN A 4 50.99 -64.64 10.78
C ASN A 4 49.55 -64.94 11.25
N PHE A 5 49.34 -65.46 12.47
CA PHE A 5 47.97 -65.71 12.97
C PHE A 5 47.75 -65.58 14.49
N VAL A 6 48.61 -64.86 15.24
CA VAL A 6 48.45 -64.74 16.71
C VAL A 6 48.25 -63.29 17.19
N TYR A 7 48.13 -62.29 16.29
CA TYR A 7 47.84 -60.90 16.67
C TYR A 7 46.36 -60.49 16.52
N ARG A 8 45.49 -61.47 16.31
CA ARG A 8 44.03 -61.35 16.47
C ARG A 8 43.69 -62.14 17.73
N ILE A 9 42.91 -61.58 18.65
CA ILE A 9 42.41 -62.16 19.92
C ILE A 9 43.06 -61.63 21.23
N VAL A 10 43.79 -60.50 21.23
CA VAL A 10 44.17 -59.81 22.51
C VAL A 10 43.74 -58.33 22.61
N GLN A 11 43.16 -57.70 21.58
CA GLN A 11 42.66 -56.31 21.67
C GLN A 11 41.14 -56.14 21.55
N ALA A 12 40.39 -57.12 22.05
CA ALA A 12 38.95 -57.05 22.23
C ALA A 12 38.56 -57.68 23.57
N ALA A 13 38.91 -57.05 24.71
CA ALA A 13 38.31 -57.34 26.03
C ALA A 13 38.81 -56.41 27.17
N LEU A 14 38.95 -55.09 26.95
CA LEU A 14 38.79 -54.13 28.05
C LEU A 14 37.65 -53.17 27.71
N ALA A 15 36.45 -53.73 27.86
CA ALA A 15 35.19 -53.01 27.91
C ALA A 15 34.88 -52.60 29.36
N LEU A 16 33.98 -51.61 29.49
CA LEU A 16 33.21 -51.23 30.69
C LEU A 16 33.85 -50.22 31.69
N LEU A 17 33.73 -48.93 31.39
CA LEU A 17 32.75 -48.06 32.09
C LEU A 17 32.54 -46.76 31.30
N VAL A 18 31.65 -46.81 30.30
CA VAL A 18 31.04 -45.60 29.72
C VAL A 18 29.73 -45.40 30.46
N LEU A 19 29.69 -44.41 31.36
CA LEU A 19 28.47 -43.75 31.78
C LEU A 19 28.57 -42.28 31.38
N THR A 20 27.52 -41.87 30.68
CA THR A 20 27.24 -40.58 30.08
C THR A 20 27.32 -39.41 31.04
N THR A 21 28.21 -38.45 30.76
CA THR A 21 27.95 -37.03 31.00
C THR A 21 28.31 -36.26 29.74
N THR A 22 27.30 -35.96 28.93
CA THR A 22 27.40 -34.96 27.87
C THR A 22 27.69 -33.62 28.51
N HIS A 23 28.97 -33.23 28.58
CA HIS A 23 29.33 -31.82 28.69
C HIS A 23 28.90 -31.15 27.39
N HIS A 24 27.77 -30.44 27.45
CA HIS A 24 27.43 -29.45 26.44
C HIS A 24 28.55 -28.41 26.46
N ALA A 25 29.41 -28.41 25.44
CA ALA A 25 30.25 -27.26 25.16
C ALA A 25 29.29 -26.07 24.91
N LEU A 26 29.38 -25.04 25.76
CA LEU A 26 28.67 -23.78 25.56
C LEU A 26 29.07 -23.25 24.18
N ALA A 27 28.10 -23.05 23.28
CA ALA A 27 28.35 -22.32 22.04
C ALA A 27 28.91 -20.93 22.40
N ALA A 28 30.00 -20.52 21.77
CA ALA A 28 30.61 -19.21 22.03
C ALA A 28 29.63 -18.09 21.66
N GLY A 29 29.75 -16.92 22.27
CA GLY A 29 28.99 -15.73 21.86
C GLY A 29 29.51 -15.12 20.56
N TYR A 30 28.94 -13.98 20.16
CA TYR A 30 29.49 -13.17 19.07
C TYR A 30 30.88 -12.61 19.44
N MET A 31 31.75 -12.49 18.44
CA MET A 31 33.12 -12.00 18.64
C MET A 31 33.64 -11.13 17.49
N ALA A 32 34.48 -10.18 17.84
CA ALA A 32 35.24 -9.32 16.94
C ALA A 32 36.67 -9.85 16.78
N GLN A 33 37.17 -9.93 15.56
CA GLN A 33 38.55 -10.34 15.31
C GLN A 33 39.04 -9.81 13.97
N SER A 34 40.21 -9.16 13.97
CA SER A 34 40.94 -8.75 12.76
C SER A 34 40.06 -7.97 11.76
N GLY A 35 39.36 -6.94 12.23
CA GLY A 35 38.50 -6.11 11.37
C GLY A 35 37.12 -6.70 11.04
N LYS A 36 36.80 -7.89 11.54
CA LYS A 36 35.58 -8.64 11.20
C LYS A 36 34.82 -9.09 12.44
N ILE A 37 33.56 -9.47 12.26
CA ILE A 37 32.74 -10.05 13.32
C ILE A 37 32.30 -11.46 12.95
N TYR A 38 32.14 -12.30 13.96
CA TYR A 38 31.81 -13.72 13.82
C TYR A 38 30.67 -14.09 14.77
N ASP A 39 29.87 -15.06 14.35
CA ASP A 39 28.84 -15.67 15.20
C ASP A 39 29.45 -16.68 16.18
N GLY A 40 28.59 -17.27 17.01
CA GLY A 40 28.98 -18.27 18.00
C GLY A 40 29.55 -19.59 17.45
N ASN A 41 29.42 -19.82 16.14
CA ASN A 41 29.98 -20.96 15.44
C ASN A 41 31.30 -20.61 14.72
N GLY A 42 31.77 -19.36 14.83
CA GLY A 42 32.94 -18.87 14.13
C GLY A 42 32.69 -18.52 12.66
N GLN A 43 31.43 -18.36 12.24
CA GLN A 43 31.10 -17.91 10.89
C GLN A 43 31.18 -16.39 10.80
N GLU A 44 31.92 -15.88 9.80
CA GLU A 44 32.01 -14.44 9.55
C GLU A 44 30.64 -13.86 9.18
N ILE A 45 30.29 -12.73 9.80
CA ILE A 45 29.05 -12.00 9.54
C ILE A 45 29.36 -10.76 8.70
N GLN A 46 28.78 -10.70 7.51
CA GLN A 46 28.66 -9.46 6.74
C GLN A 46 27.33 -8.77 7.08
N VAL A 47 27.40 -7.57 7.68
CA VAL A 47 26.24 -6.78 8.09
C VAL A 47 25.72 -5.96 6.91
N ARG A 48 24.64 -6.44 6.30
CA ARG A 48 23.80 -5.72 5.34
C ARG A 48 22.64 -5.12 6.11
N GLY A 49 22.93 -4.01 6.79
CA GLY A 49 22.06 -3.40 7.77
C GLY A 49 21.20 -2.26 7.23
N VAL A 50 20.05 -2.06 7.87
CA VAL A 50 19.21 -0.88 7.72
C VAL A 50 18.69 -0.43 9.09
N SER A 51 18.56 0.88 9.31
CA SER A 51 17.97 1.43 10.53
C SER A 51 16.45 1.49 10.41
N HIS A 52 15.75 0.99 11.42
CA HIS A 52 14.30 1.06 11.54
C HIS A 52 13.90 1.72 12.86
N TYR A 53 13.70 3.03 12.79
CA TYR A 53 13.45 3.89 13.95
C TYR A 53 11.97 3.95 14.33
N GLY A 54 11.69 4.59 15.47
CA GLY A 54 10.33 4.85 15.94
C GLY A 54 10.15 4.57 17.44
N PHE A 55 10.81 3.53 17.97
CA PHE A 55 10.87 3.30 19.42
C PHE A 55 11.59 4.43 20.15
N ASN A 56 12.46 5.17 19.47
CA ASN A 56 13.12 6.39 19.96
C ASN A 56 12.31 7.69 19.78
N ALA A 57 11.13 7.64 19.15
CA ALA A 57 10.32 8.82 18.85
C ALA A 57 9.08 8.89 19.74
N THR A 58 8.32 9.98 19.66
CA THR A 58 7.10 10.18 20.47
C THR A 58 6.06 9.07 20.33
N ILE A 59 6.09 8.35 19.21
CA ILE A 59 5.21 7.21 18.92
C ILE A 59 5.60 5.94 19.68
N LEU A 60 6.86 5.81 20.13
CA LEU A 60 7.42 4.69 20.91
C LEU A 60 7.12 3.29 20.33
N GLN A 61 7.11 3.19 19.01
CA GLN A 61 6.78 1.99 18.25
C GLN A 61 7.39 2.10 16.85
N PRO A 62 7.47 1.01 16.06
CA PRO A 62 7.95 1.08 14.69
C PRO A 62 7.21 2.15 13.86
N GLN A 63 7.91 2.78 12.92
CA GLN A 63 7.28 3.76 12.04
C GLN A 63 6.28 3.11 11.07
N TYR A 64 5.33 3.91 10.56
CA TYR A 64 4.37 3.53 9.50
C TYR A 64 3.35 2.43 9.83
N LEU A 65 3.05 2.15 11.11
CA LEU A 65 2.04 1.16 11.50
C LEU A 65 0.58 1.52 11.14
N TRP A 66 0.33 2.71 10.59
CA TRP A 66 -0.96 3.05 9.98
C TRP A 66 -1.12 2.54 8.54
N ALA A 67 -0.01 2.28 7.85
CA ALA A 67 0.01 1.93 6.43
C ALA A 67 0.65 0.57 6.15
N MET A 68 1.48 0.06 7.06
CA MET A 68 2.20 -1.20 6.90
C MET A 68 2.08 -2.04 8.17
N GLY A 69 2.06 -3.36 7.99
CA GLY A 69 2.15 -4.29 9.10
C GLY A 69 3.62 -4.45 9.56
N TRP A 70 3.85 -4.51 10.87
CA TRP A 70 5.20 -4.52 11.44
C TRP A 70 6.03 -5.76 11.08
N LYS A 71 5.38 -6.93 10.89
CA LYS A 71 6.05 -8.18 10.48
C LYS A 71 6.45 -8.13 9.00
N GLU A 72 5.61 -7.52 8.18
CA GLU A 72 5.78 -7.30 6.76
C GLU A 72 6.94 -6.36 6.49
N GLN A 73 7.10 -5.33 7.31
CA GLN A 73 8.27 -4.45 7.25
C GLN A 73 9.58 -5.25 7.44
N ILE A 74 9.63 -6.15 8.43
CA ILE A 74 10.80 -7.04 8.66
C ILE A 74 11.02 -7.97 7.46
N ALA A 75 9.95 -8.58 6.95
CA ALA A 75 10.02 -9.47 5.79
C ALA A 75 10.47 -8.75 4.51
N GLN A 76 10.04 -7.51 4.28
CA GLN A 76 10.46 -6.70 3.14
C GLN A 76 11.92 -6.28 3.28
N MET A 77 12.38 -5.85 4.46
CA MET A 77 13.81 -5.61 4.68
C MET A 77 14.63 -6.85 4.32
N LYS A 78 14.23 -8.03 4.79
CA LYS A 78 14.91 -9.29 4.46
C LYS A 78 14.92 -9.58 2.95
N SER A 79 13.79 -9.40 2.27
CA SER A 79 13.67 -9.71 0.83
C SER A 79 14.50 -8.76 -0.06
N LEU A 80 14.75 -7.54 0.41
CA LEU A 80 15.64 -6.59 -0.24
C LEU A 80 17.14 -6.93 -0.08
N GLY A 81 17.45 -7.99 0.66
CA GLY A 81 18.82 -8.48 0.87
C GLY A 81 19.47 -7.95 2.14
N PHE A 82 18.76 -7.16 2.97
CA PHE A 82 19.23 -6.85 4.31
C PHE A 82 19.20 -8.12 5.18
N ASN A 83 20.19 -8.25 6.07
CA ASN A 83 20.25 -9.33 7.06
C ASN A 83 20.41 -8.80 8.49
N ALA A 84 20.44 -7.49 8.69
CA ALA A 84 20.54 -6.87 10.00
C ALA A 84 19.64 -5.63 10.10
N ILE A 85 19.13 -5.35 11.29
CA ILE A 85 18.32 -4.16 11.58
C ILE A 85 18.88 -3.46 12.82
N ARG A 86 19.15 -2.16 12.71
CA ARG A 86 19.45 -1.28 13.84
C ARG A 86 18.16 -0.65 14.35
N VAL A 87 17.91 -0.78 15.66
CA VAL A 87 16.62 -0.43 16.29
C VAL A 87 16.85 0.61 17.38
N PRO A 88 16.70 1.91 17.03
CA PRO A 88 16.71 3.01 17.98
C PRO A 88 15.61 2.89 19.05
N PHE A 89 15.97 2.92 20.34
CA PHE A 89 15.06 2.99 21.48
C PHE A 89 15.48 4.05 22.49
N VAL A 90 14.57 4.42 23.40
CA VAL A 90 14.80 5.40 24.48
C VAL A 90 14.24 4.87 25.81
N PRO A 91 14.52 5.50 26.97
CA PRO A 91 13.96 5.06 28.26
C PRO A 91 12.44 4.95 28.27
N ASP A 92 11.73 5.87 27.62
CA ASP A 92 10.27 5.81 27.49
C ASP A 92 9.80 4.52 26.81
N THR A 93 10.58 3.91 25.91
CA THR A 93 10.24 2.60 25.34
C THR A 93 10.12 1.54 26.43
N LEU A 94 10.95 1.62 27.47
CA LEU A 94 11.03 0.63 28.55
C LEU A 94 9.98 0.89 29.64
N TYR A 95 9.67 2.16 29.90
CA TYR A 95 8.89 2.56 31.07
C TYR A 95 7.49 3.08 30.78
N ASN A 96 7.21 3.53 29.56
CA ASN A 96 5.88 4.02 29.23
C ASN A 96 4.89 2.85 29.18
N THR A 97 3.80 2.97 29.94
CA THR A 97 2.75 1.96 30.04
C THR A 97 1.51 2.31 29.22
N THR A 98 1.47 3.47 28.57
CA THR A 98 0.41 3.83 27.63
C THR A 98 0.51 2.89 26.42
N PRO A 99 -0.57 2.18 26.06
CA PRO A 99 -0.57 1.33 24.89
C PRO A 99 -0.19 2.08 23.61
N VAL A 100 0.53 1.41 22.71
CA VAL A 100 1.06 2.03 21.49
C VAL A 100 -0.03 2.57 20.56
N ASP A 101 -1.22 1.96 20.57
CA ASP A 101 -2.42 2.39 19.83
C ASP A 101 -3.09 3.64 20.41
N GLN A 102 -2.68 4.05 21.62
CA GLN A 102 -3.09 5.31 22.26
C GLN A 102 -2.03 6.41 22.12
N LEU A 103 -0.80 6.05 21.73
CA LEU A 103 0.30 7.00 21.51
C LEU A 103 0.28 7.59 20.09
N ASN A 104 -0.13 6.80 19.11
CA ASN A 104 -0.27 7.23 17.72
C ASN A 104 -1.28 6.35 16.98
N TYR A 105 -1.76 6.80 15.81
CA TYR A 105 -2.64 5.99 14.99
C TYR A 105 -1.93 4.73 14.46
N ILE A 106 -2.52 3.58 14.79
CA ILE A 106 -2.14 2.25 14.29
C ILE A 106 -3.33 1.69 13.53
N ASN A 107 -3.07 1.09 12.37
CA ASN A 107 -4.08 0.31 11.69
C ASN A 107 -4.20 -1.06 12.36
N ALA A 108 -5.26 -1.25 13.16
CA ALA A 108 -5.51 -2.49 13.89
C ALA A 108 -5.72 -3.70 12.98
N GLY A 109 -6.14 -3.52 11.73
CA GLY A 109 -6.25 -4.60 10.75
C GLY A 109 -4.89 -5.11 10.28
N LEU A 110 -3.90 -4.22 10.17
CA LEU A 110 -2.52 -4.58 9.78
C LEU A 110 -1.67 -5.00 10.98
N ASN A 111 -1.96 -4.48 12.17
CA ASN A 111 -1.14 -4.64 13.36
C ASN A 111 -1.93 -5.13 14.60
N PRO A 112 -2.80 -6.16 14.48
CA PRO A 112 -3.71 -6.56 15.55
C PRO A 112 -2.97 -7.00 16.83
N GLU A 113 -1.78 -7.57 16.70
CA GLU A 113 -0.97 -8.07 17.82
C GLU A 113 -0.38 -6.96 18.70
N LEU A 114 -0.25 -5.74 18.16
CA LEU A 114 0.29 -4.58 18.88
C LEU A 114 -0.80 -3.78 19.62
N ILE A 115 -2.08 -4.03 19.33
CA ILE A 115 -3.18 -3.32 19.99
C ILE A 115 -3.20 -3.65 21.48
N GLY A 116 -3.29 -2.61 22.32
CA GLY A 116 -3.27 -2.70 23.76
C GLY A 116 -1.90 -3.06 24.37
N LYS A 117 -0.82 -3.13 23.58
CA LYS A 117 0.53 -3.43 24.07
C LYS A 117 1.25 -2.16 24.49
N THR A 118 2.00 -2.22 25.59
CA THR A 118 2.93 -1.13 25.94
C THR A 118 4.10 -1.09 24.94
N PRO A 119 4.82 0.04 24.81
CA PRO A 119 6.04 0.13 24.03
C PRO A 119 7.05 -0.99 24.27
N LEU A 120 7.30 -1.37 25.53
CA LEU A 120 8.20 -2.48 25.85
C LEU A 120 7.68 -3.82 25.33
N GLN A 121 6.38 -4.08 25.47
CA GLN A 121 5.76 -5.30 24.93
C GLN A 121 5.77 -5.31 23.40
N ALA A 122 5.59 -4.16 22.75
CA ALA A 122 5.72 -4.03 21.30
C ALA A 122 7.17 -4.28 20.86
N LEU A 123 8.16 -3.79 21.60
CA LEU A 123 9.57 -4.09 21.37
C LEU A 123 9.86 -5.59 21.54
N ASP A 124 9.29 -6.26 22.55
CA ASP A 124 9.45 -7.71 22.73
C ASP A 124 8.97 -8.50 21.53
N LEU A 125 7.77 -8.17 21.03
CA LEU A 125 7.20 -8.80 19.84
C LEU A 125 8.08 -8.53 18.61
N TRP A 126 8.54 -7.28 18.47
CA TRP A 126 9.42 -6.86 17.38
C TRP A 126 10.73 -7.66 17.37
N MET A 127 11.42 -7.72 18.52
CA MET A 127 12.68 -8.46 18.70
C MET A 127 12.51 -9.95 18.42
N ALA A 128 11.43 -10.55 18.92
CA ALA A 128 11.15 -11.98 18.72
C ALA A 128 10.90 -12.32 17.24
N GLU A 129 10.18 -11.46 16.52
CA GLU A 129 9.90 -11.68 15.09
C GLU A 129 11.13 -11.49 14.21
N ALA A 130 11.92 -10.43 14.44
CA ALA A 130 13.17 -10.23 13.71
C ALA A 130 14.11 -11.42 13.91
N ASN A 131 14.20 -11.93 15.14
CA ASN A 131 14.93 -13.16 15.45
C ASN A 131 14.35 -14.39 14.74
N ARG A 132 13.01 -14.57 14.76
CA ARG A 132 12.32 -15.68 14.06
C ARG A 132 12.60 -15.67 12.56
N GLN A 133 12.68 -14.48 11.97
CA GLN A 133 13.00 -14.29 10.56
C GLN A 133 14.51 -14.35 10.28
N GLY A 134 15.37 -14.54 11.28
CA GLY A 134 16.81 -14.63 11.10
C GLY A 134 17.49 -13.32 10.70
N MET A 135 16.96 -12.19 11.18
CA MET A 135 17.58 -10.87 11.02
C MET A 135 18.44 -10.59 12.25
N TYR A 136 19.71 -10.25 12.06
CA TYR A 136 20.58 -9.75 13.13
C TYR A 136 20.03 -8.45 13.71
N ILE A 137 20.00 -8.31 15.03
CA ILE A 137 19.40 -7.16 15.69
C ILE A 137 20.45 -6.39 16.49
N LEU A 138 20.63 -5.12 16.15
CA LEU A 138 21.42 -4.16 16.92
C LEU A 138 20.44 -3.23 17.64
N LEU A 139 20.31 -3.38 18.95
CA LEU A 139 19.57 -2.38 19.74
C LEU A 139 20.44 -1.15 19.90
N ASP A 140 19.86 0.02 19.68
CA ASP A 140 20.55 1.30 19.77
C ASP A 140 19.90 2.17 20.84
N PHE A 141 20.64 2.50 21.90
CA PHE A 141 20.18 3.47 22.88
C PHE A 141 20.30 4.87 22.27
N HIS A 142 19.22 5.30 21.63
CA HIS A 142 19.29 6.43 20.72
C HIS A 142 19.34 7.76 21.46
N SER A 143 18.59 7.91 22.56
CA SER A 143 18.57 9.15 23.33
C SER A 143 18.05 8.88 24.73
N VAL A 144 18.30 9.80 25.65
CA VAL A 144 17.67 9.80 26.98
C VAL A 144 16.23 10.32 26.94
N SER A 145 15.76 10.78 25.79
CA SER A 145 14.40 11.30 25.60
C SER A 145 13.87 11.00 24.20
N LYS A 146 12.57 10.74 24.11
CA LYS A 146 11.85 10.55 22.84
C LYS A 146 11.59 11.84 22.03
N LEU A 147 11.87 13.01 22.63
CA LEU A 147 11.51 14.31 22.05
C LEU A 147 12.61 14.91 21.17
N ARG A 148 13.87 14.58 21.45
CA ARG A 148 15.02 15.04 20.68
C ARG A 148 16.25 14.18 20.97
N GLN A 149 17.23 14.26 20.09
CA GLN A 149 18.57 13.74 20.35
C GLN A 149 19.24 14.58 21.44
N TYR A 150 19.76 13.92 22.47
CA TYR A 150 20.58 14.55 23.49
C TYR A 150 22.06 14.31 23.20
N PRO A 151 22.95 15.27 23.50
CA PRO A 151 24.38 15.05 23.31
C PRO A 151 24.96 14.02 24.29
N THR A 152 24.34 13.85 25.46
CA THR A 152 24.83 13.07 26.60
C THR A 152 23.85 11.97 27.01
N TRP A 153 24.38 10.84 27.46
CA TRP A 153 23.66 9.67 28.01
C TRP A 153 23.02 9.90 29.40
N PHE A 154 22.95 11.16 29.83
CA PHE A 154 22.31 11.62 31.04
C PHE A 154 21.78 13.04 30.83
N VAL A 155 20.91 13.48 31.73
CA VAL A 155 20.42 14.87 31.77
C VAL A 155 20.74 15.46 33.13
N SER A 156 21.44 16.59 33.13
CA SER A 156 21.87 17.31 34.33
C SER A 156 21.16 18.66 34.53
N ASN A 157 20.27 19.06 33.61
CA ASN A 157 19.55 20.32 33.67
C ASN A 157 18.17 20.12 34.31
N PRO A 158 17.88 20.74 35.47
CA PRO A 158 16.57 20.66 36.12
C PRO A 158 15.38 21.10 35.25
N ALA A 159 15.59 22.02 34.30
CA ALA A 159 14.54 22.44 33.36
C ALA A 159 14.15 21.32 32.37
N GLU A 160 15.03 20.35 32.15
CA GLU A 160 14.84 19.22 31.24
C GLU A 160 14.33 17.97 31.94
N TYR A 161 14.22 17.97 33.29
CA TYR A 161 13.68 16.83 34.05
C TYR A 161 12.22 16.52 33.72
N ASN A 162 11.45 17.52 33.30
CA ASN A 162 10.06 17.35 32.83
C ASN A 162 9.95 16.64 31.46
N LEU A 163 11.07 16.38 30.79
CA LEU A 163 11.13 15.72 29.48
C LEU A 163 11.47 14.23 29.59
N ILE A 164 11.55 13.70 30.83
CA ILE A 164 11.99 12.34 31.14
C ILE A 164 11.16 11.73 32.29
N TYR A 165 11.31 10.42 32.46
CA TYR A 165 10.59 9.57 33.41
C TYR A 165 10.49 10.13 34.84
N ASN A 166 9.25 10.25 35.35
CA ASN A 166 8.89 10.65 36.71
C ASN A 166 9.39 12.04 37.20
N ASN A 167 9.64 13.00 36.29
CA ASN A 167 10.19 14.32 36.64
C ASN A 167 11.51 14.22 37.42
N GLN A 168 12.30 13.17 37.17
CA GLN A 168 13.61 12.97 37.78
C GLN A 168 14.71 13.14 36.73
N ALA A 169 15.91 13.47 37.18
CA ALA A 169 17.10 13.42 36.34
C ALA A 169 17.32 11.98 35.84
N TYR A 170 17.60 11.81 34.55
CA TYR A 170 18.04 10.54 34.01
C TYR A 170 19.57 10.48 34.10
N THR A 171 20.10 9.58 34.92
CA THR A 171 21.54 9.55 35.26
C THR A 171 22.32 8.52 34.46
N LYS A 172 23.67 8.59 34.52
CA LYS A 172 24.56 7.58 33.95
C LYS A 172 24.26 6.17 34.50
N GLU A 173 23.86 6.07 35.76
CA GLU A 173 23.46 4.82 36.41
C GLU A 173 22.13 4.30 35.87
N ASN A 174 21.18 5.17 35.54
CA ASN A 174 19.94 4.76 34.87
C ASN A 174 20.22 4.23 33.46
N TRP A 175 21.04 4.95 32.70
CA TRP A 175 21.46 4.52 31.36
C TRP A 175 22.12 3.15 31.36
N THR A 176 23.15 2.95 32.21
CA THR A 176 23.86 1.66 32.30
C THR A 176 22.95 0.52 32.81
N ARG A 177 22.03 0.81 33.74
CA ARG A 177 21.01 -0.15 34.18
C ARG A 177 20.10 -0.56 33.02
N ASP A 178 19.65 0.38 32.20
CA ASP A 178 18.70 0.14 31.12
C ASP A 178 19.35 -0.63 29.96
N LEU A 179 20.61 -0.34 29.66
CA LEU A 179 21.45 -1.15 28.76
C LEU A 179 21.58 -2.60 29.26
N ALA A 180 21.92 -2.80 30.53
CA ALA A 180 22.00 -4.13 31.13
C ALA A 180 20.64 -4.84 31.15
N PHE A 181 19.54 -4.10 31.34
CA PHE A 181 18.19 -4.63 31.29
C PHE A 181 17.85 -5.22 29.92
N VAL A 182 18.05 -4.46 28.82
CA VAL A 182 17.76 -4.97 27.48
C VAL A 182 18.71 -6.10 27.07
N ALA A 183 19.99 -6.02 27.47
CA ALA A 183 20.98 -7.06 27.25
C ALA A 183 20.54 -8.41 27.86
N LYS A 184 20.06 -8.37 29.11
CA LYS A 184 19.55 -9.55 29.82
C LYS A 184 18.21 -10.02 29.27
N ARG A 185 17.29 -9.09 28.96
CA ARG A 185 15.92 -9.39 28.52
C ARG A 185 15.89 -10.22 27.25
N TYR A 186 16.78 -9.92 26.31
CA TYR A 186 16.81 -10.55 24.99
C TYR A 186 17.94 -11.58 24.83
N ALA A 187 18.58 -12.01 25.93
CA ALA A 187 19.76 -12.88 25.90
C ALA A 187 19.56 -14.24 25.22
N ASN A 188 18.31 -14.72 25.12
CA ASN A 188 17.97 -15.99 24.48
C ASN A 188 17.66 -15.85 22.98
N LEU A 189 17.70 -14.64 22.41
CA LEU A 189 17.49 -14.43 20.98
C LEU A 189 18.80 -14.67 20.23
N ALA A 190 18.84 -15.73 19.42
CA ALA A 190 20.02 -16.13 18.66
C ALA A 190 20.60 -15.00 17.81
N TYR A 191 19.75 -14.17 17.19
CA TYR A 191 20.16 -13.10 16.28
C TYR A 191 20.35 -11.73 16.95
N PHE A 192 20.17 -11.63 18.28
CA PHE A 192 20.53 -10.41 19.01
C PHE A 192 22.04 -10.39 19.23
N PHE A 193 22.75 -9.63 18.41
CA PHE A 193 24.21 -9.73 18.27
C PHE A 193 24.99 -8.59 18.90
N GLY A 194 24.35 -7.46 19.18
CA GLY A 194 25.02 -6.35 19.85
C GLY A 194 24.11 -5.25 20.34
N ILE A 195 24.70 -4.33 21.10
CA ILE A 195 24.08 -3.08 21.53
C ILE A 195 24.98 -1.91 21.11
N ASP A 196 24.40 -0.95 20.42
CA ASP A 196 24.94 0.40 20.22
C ASP A 196 24.61 1.21 21.48
N ILE A 197 25.66 1.50 22.25
CA ILE A 197 25.49 1.91 23.65
C ILE A 197 24.97 3.34 23.80
N TYR A 198 25.24 4.22 22.84
CA TYR A 198 24.63 5.54 22.78
C TYR A 198 24.80 6.16 21.39
N ASN A 199 23.72 6.70 20.84
CA ASN A 199 23.73 7.36 19.55
C ASN A 199 24.34 8.76 19.60
N GLU A 200 25.25 9.02 18.66
CA GLU A 200 25.77 10.34 18.30
C GLU A 200 26.22 11.25 19.46
N PRO A 201 27.16 10.82 20.34
CA PRO A 201 27.74 11.73 21.32
C PRO A 201 28.32 13.00 20.66
N ASN A 202 27.88 14.17 21.09
CA ASN A 202 28.20 15.44 20.39
C ASN A 202 28.29 16.66 21.31
N GLY A 203 28.48 17.85 20.71
CA GLY A 203 28.40 19.13 21.41
C GLY A 203 29.41 19.27 22.54
N VAL A 204 28.93 19.17 23.78
CA VAL A 204 29.74 19.29 25.02
C VAL A 204 30.54 18.03 25.34
N VAL A 205 30.24 16.91 24.68
CA VAL A 205 30.94 15.64 24.87
C VAL A 205 32.36 15.70 24.29
N ARG A 206 33.30 15.10 25.02
CA ARG A 206 34.67 14.83 24.57
C ARG A 206 34.97 13.36 24.68
N TRP A 207 35.97 12.89 23.93
CA TRP A 207 36.42 11.51 24.04
C TRP A 207 36.96 11.24 25.45
N SER A 208 37.91 12.06 25.92
CA SER A 208 38.42 12.02 27.29
C SER A 208 39.03 13.36 27.70
N THR A 209 39.90 13.36 28.72
CA THR A 209 40.65 14.56 29.11
C THR A 209 41.59 15.02 28.00
N GLY A 210 41.75 16.34 27.86
CA GLY A 210 42.68 16.95 26.89
C GLY A 210 42.25 18.32 26.40
N ASP A 211 40.94 18.54 26.17
CA ASP A 211 40.40 19.86 25.86
C ASP A 211 40.37 20.74 27.11
N THR A 212 41.10 21.85 27.07
CA THR A 212 41.14 22.83 28.16
C THR A 212 39.77 23.48 28.44
N ASN A 213 38.84 23.44 27.48
CA ASN A 213 37.50 23.99 27.60
C ASN A 213 36.46 22.97 28.08
N ALA A 214 36.84 21.70 28.23
CA ALA A 214 35.94 20.63 28.68
C ALA A 214 36.50 19.95 29.93
N THR A 215 36.20 20.52 31.09
CA THR A 215 36.74 20.07 32.38
C THR A 215 35.80 19.15 33.16
N ASN A 216 34.53 19.01 32.76
CA ASN A 216 33.55 18.18 33.46
C ASN A 216 33.70 16.70 33.07
N PRO A 217 34.16 15.82 33.98
CA PRO A 217 34.38 14.42 33.66
C PRO A 217 33.11 13.65 33.28
N ALA A 218 31.93 14.15 33.69
CA ALA A 218 30.66 13.56 33.29
C ALA A 218 30.45 13.57 31.76
N ASN A 219 31.12 14.46 31.03
CA ASN A 219 30.99 14.57 29.57
C ASN A 219 32.02 13.74 28.80
N PHE A 220 32.84 12.91 29.47
CA PHE A 220 33.88 12.11 28.82
C PHE A 220 33.32 10.76 28.35
N TRP A 221 33.30 10.58 27.03
CA TRP A 221 32.67 9.45 26.37
C TRP A 221 33.39 8.13 26.64
N LYS A 222 34.73 8.13 26.65
CA LYS A 222 35.53 6.91 26.87
C LYS A 222 35.18 6.21 28.18
N ASP A 223 35.17 6.96 29.29
CA ASP A 223 34.84 6.42 30.63
C ASP A 223 33.39 5.89 30.69
N ALA A 224 32.46 6.61 30.06
CA ALA A 224 31.07 6.19 30.00
C ALA A 224 30.87 4.94 29.15
N ALA A 225 31.53 4.87 27.99
CA ALA A 225 31.48 3.72 27.10
C ALA A 225 32.05 2.46 27.77
N GLU A 226 33.17 2.57 28.48
CA GLU A 226 33.76 1.47 29.25
C GLU A 226 32.84 0.98 30.39
N SER A 227 32.17 1.92 31.07
CA SER A 227 31.18 1.62 32.10
C SER A 227 29.97 0.87 31.53
N ALA A 228 29.44 1.33 30.39
CA ALA A 228 28.33 0.71 29.69
C ALA A 228 28.69 -0.69 29.16
N ALA A 229 29.85 -0.84 28.53
CA ALA A 229 30.34 -2.12 28.05
C ALA A 229 30.45 -3.14 29.19
N THR A 230 30.98 -2.73 30.34
CA THR A 230 31.07 -3.57 31.54
C THR A 230 29.69 -4.03 32.00
N ALA A 231 28.71 -3.12 32.07
CA ALA A 231 27.35 -3.44 32.49
C ALA A 231 26.63 -4.38 31.51
N VAL A 232 26.78 -4.14 30.20
CA VAL A 232 26.18 -4.98 29.14
C VAL A 232 26.80 -6.38 29.15
N LEU A 233 28.12 -6.50 29.15
CA LEU A 233 28.80 -7.81 29.11
C LEU A 233 28.60 -8.63 30.38
N ALA A 234 28.44 -7.98 31.54
CA ALA A 234 28.04 -8.65 32.77
C ALA A 234 26.62 -9.24 32.69
N ALA A 235 25.71 -8.56 31.99
CA ALA A 235 24.33 -9.01 31.79
C ALA A 235 24.20 -10.06 30.67
N ASN A 236 24.99 -9.92 29.61
CA ASN A 236 25.02 -10.82 28.46
C ASN A 236 26.43 -10.83 27.81
N PRO A 237 27.28 -11.82 28.14
CA PRO A 237 28.64 -11.89 27.60
C PRO A 237 28.69 -12.29 26.12
N ASN A 238 27.55 -12.67 25.53
CA ASN A 238 27.48 -13.13 24.15
C ASN A 238 27.39 -11.99 23.14
N LEU A 239 27.16 -10.75 23.57
CA LEU A 239 26.97 -9.59 22.69
C LEU A 239 28.29 -8.92 22.29
N LEU A 240 28.26 -8.26 21.13
CA LEU A 240 29.21 -7.23 20.74
C LEU A 240 28.79 -5.86 21.29
N ILE A 241 29.77 -5.00 21.57
CA ILE A 241 29.59 -3.63 22.04
C ILE A 241 29.93 -2.68 20.91
N PHE A 242 28.91 -2.00 20.40
CA PHE A 242 29.03 -0.99 19.36
C PHE A 242 29.22 0.37 20.03
N VAL A 243 30.37 1.00 19.80
CA VAL A 243 30.71 2.31 20.36
C VAL A 243 30.85 3.31 19.22
N GLN A 244 30.09 4.40 19.26
CA GLN A 244 30.19 5.51 18.30
C GLN A 244 31.35 6.46 18.63
N GLY A 245 31.68 7.33 17.69
CA GLY A 245 32.66 8.39 17.87
C GLY A 245 32.09 9.58 18.65
N THR A 246 32.80 10.70 18.61
CA THR A 246 32.28 11.99 19.09
C THR A 246 32.19 13.00 17.94
N MET A 247 31.77 14.24 18.20
CA MET A 247 31.91 15.33 17.20
C MET A 247 33.32 15.97 17.20
N GLY A 248 34.12 15.76 18.24
CA GLY A 248 35.44 16.39 18.40
C GLY A 248 35.98 16.25 19.82
N ASN A 249 37.30 16.07 19.95
CA ASN A 249 38.00 16.05 21.23
C ASN A 249 38.79 17.33 21.53
N TYR A 250 39.10 18.15 20.53
CA TYR A 250 39.75 19.49 20.63
C TYR A 250 40.92 19.59 21.62
N ASP A 251 41.73 18.53 21.72
CA ASP A 251 42.87 18.42 22.63
C ASP A 251 44.21 18.87 22.00
N GLY A 252 44.17 19.33 20.75
CA GLY A 252 45.33 19.72 19.96
C GLY A 252 46.12 18.55 19.35
N LEU A 253 45.68 17.31 19.53
CA LEU A 253 46.27 16.12 18.93
C LEU A 253 45.50 15.64 17.70
N GLU A 254 44.17 15.74 17.74
CA GLU A 254 43.32 15.44 16.58
C GLU A 254 43.39 16.56 15.50
N ASN A 255 43.07 16.21 14.26
CA ASN A 255 42.85 17.20 13.21
C ASN A 255 41.42 17.74 13.28
N SER A 256 41.20 18.75 14.13
CA SER A 256 39.88 19.41 14.27
C SER A 256 39.47 20.29 13.07
N ASN A 257 40.32 20.44 12.05
CA ASN A 257 39.94 21.17 10.82
C ASN A 257 39.03 20.36 9.90
N ILE A 258 38.95 19.04 10.10
CA ILE A 258 38.03 18.17 9.35
C ILE A 258 36.61 18.42 9.88
N PRO A 259 35.66 18.86 9.05
CA PRO A 259 34.27 18.98 9.47
C PRO A 259 33.67 17.59 9.77
N MET A 260 33.17 17.40 10.99
CA MET A 260 32.71 16.11 11.51
C MET A 260 31.19 16.09 11.71
N ASN A 261 30.57 14.94 11.50
CA ASN A 261 29.22 14.64 11.95
C ASN A 261 29.24 14.24 13.43
N TRP A 262 28.05 14.20 14.04
CA TRP A 262 27.91 13.64 15.37
C TRP A 262 28.22 12.13 15.33
N GLY A 263 28.89 11.60 16.35
CA GLY A 263 29.25 10.18 16.38
C GLY A 263 30.36 9.75 15.39
N GLU A 264 31.00 10.66 14.65
CA GLU A 264 31.92 10.29 13.56
C GLU A 264 33.38 10.14 13.99
N ASN A 265 33.84 10.93 14.96
CA ASN A 265 35.26 11.11 15.24
C ASN A 265 35.82 10.04 16.18
N PHE A 266 36.72 9.20 15.64
CA PHE A 266 37.54 8.25 16.37
C PHE A 266 39.03 8.59 16.36
N GLN A 267 39.48 9.77 15.90
CA GLN A 267 40.89 10.14 15.98
C GLN A 267 41.51 9.90 17.38
N PRO A 268 40.82 10.22 18.49
CA PRO A 268 41.34 9.96 19.83
C PRO A 268 41.55 8.48 20.17
N GLN A 269 40.86 7.54 19.52
CA GLN A 269 41.05 6.09 19.74
C GLN A 269 42.50 5.66 19.45
N ALA A 270 43.25 6.39 18.60
CA ALA A 270 44.63 6.06 18.27
C ALA A 270 45.62 6.28 19.42
N TYR A 271 45.32 7.21 20.34
CA TYR A 271 46.21 7.58 21.46
C TYR A 271 45.55 7.47 22.84
N GLN A 272 44.22 7.29 22.90
CA GLN A 272 43.43 7.04 24.10
C GLN A 272 42.44 5.89 23.85
N PRO A 273 42.92 4.67 23.60
CA PRO A 273 42.07 3.55 23.19
C PRO A 273 41.08 3.14 24.29
N LEU A 274 39.87 2.76 23.90
CA LEU A 274 38.86 2.16 24.76
C LEU A 274 39.39 0.87 25.42
N ASN A 275 39.23 0.78 26.75
CA ASN A 275 39.52 -0.40 27.54
C ASN A 275 38.30 -1.35 27.59
N ILE A 276 37.85 -1.76 26.40
CA ILE A 276 36.80 -2.76 26.20
C ILE A 276 37.49 -4.00 25.61
N PRO A 277 37.11 -5.24 26.00
CA PRO A 277 37.70 -6.44 25.43
C PRO A 277 37.70 -6.38 23.89
N HIS A 278 38.88 -6.56 23.30
CA HIS A 278 39.08 -6.37 21.86
C HIS A 278 38.22 -7.32 21.02
N ASP A 279 37.90 -8.49 21.56
CA ASP A 279 37.00 -9.48 20.96
C ASP A 279 35.51 -9.12 21.09
N LYS A 280 35.18 -7.99 21.73
CA LYS A 280 33.82 -7.50 21.91
C LYS A 280 33.58 -6.11 21.30
N LEU A 281 34.64 -5.34 21.05
CA LEU A 281 34.53 -3.96 20.58
C LEU A 281 34.29 -3.86 19.06
N VAL A 282 33.25 -3.11 18.69
CA VAL A 282 32.97 -2.66 17.32
C VAL A 282 32.95 -1.13 17.29
N LEU A 283 33.74 -0.52 16.39
CA LEU A 283 33.71 0.94 16.19
C LEU A 283 32.62 1.27 15.15
N THR A 284 31.66 2.11 15.52
CA THR A 284 30.48 2.36 14.68
C THR A 284 30.25 3.84 14.36
N PRO A 285 31.07 4.44 13.46
CA PRO A 285 30.92 5.85 13.08
C PRO A 285 29.62 6.11 12.34
N HIS A 286 29.09 7.32 12.53
CA HIS A 286 28.03 7.90 11.70
C HIS A 286 28.64 8.89 10.71
N THR A 287 28.19 8.88 9.46
CA THR A 287 28.67 9.85 8.47
C THR A 287 27.58 10.22 7.47
N TYR A 288 27.45 11.50 7.20
CA TYR A 288 26.36 12.05 6.39
C TYR A 288 26.82 13.10 5.38
N GLY A 289 26.08 13.12 4.27
CA GLY A 289 26.29 13.98 3.12
C GLY A 289 25.60 15.35 3.19
N PRO A 290 25.56 16.06 2.04
CA PRO A 290 25.01 17.41 1.91
C PRO A 290 23.52 17.56 2.26
N ASP A 291 22.73 16.49 2.15
CA ASP A 291 21.29 16.52 2.48
C ASP A 291 21.03 16.74 3.98
N VAL A 292 21.90 16.23 4.85
CA VAL A 292 21.78 16.36 6.31
C VAL A 292 22.38 17.67 6.80
N SER A 293 23.62 17.96 6.38
CA SER A 293 24.29 19.19 6.78
C SER A 293 25.36 19.57 5.76
N MET A 294 25.23 20.76 5.19
CA MET A 294 26.17 21.30 4.21
C MET A 294 27.47 21.72 4.90
N LYS A 295 28.52 20.89 4.73
CA LYS A 295 29.87 21.11 5.28
C LYS A 295 30.78 21.78 4.25
N SER A 296 31.78 22.52 4.71
CA SER A 296 32.77 23.18 3.83
C SER A 296 33.50 22.18 2.91
N SER A 297 33.68 20.94 3.36
CA SER A 297 34.23 19.83 2.56
C SER A 297 33.46 19.56 1.26
N PHE A 298 32.17 19.85 1.22
CA PHE A 298 31.31 19.60 0.04
C PHE A 298 31.34 20.73 -0.98
N SER A 299 31.82 21.91 -0.56
CA SER A 299 32.02 23.07 -1.42
C SER A 299 33.47 23.23 -1.88
N ALA A 300 34.37 22.32 -1.49
CA ALA A 300 35.76 22.35 -1.90
C ALA A 300 35.88 22.09 -3.42
N ALA A 301 36.81 22.79 -4.08
CA ALA A 301 37.01 22.67 -5.54
C ALA A 301 37.36 21.24 -6.01
N ASN A 302 37.92 20.43 -5.11
CA ASN A 302 38.27 19.03 -5.37
C ASN A 302 37.26 18.03 -4.78
N PHE A 303 36.04 18.45 -4.40
CA PHE A 303 34.98 17.52 -4.01
C PHE A 303 34.60 16.58 -5.18
N PRO A 304 34.42 15.27 -4.96
CA PRO A 304 34.48 14.54 -3.68
C PRO A 304 35.86 13.93 -3.33
N ALA A 305 36.92 14.20 -4.11
CA ALA A 305 38.24 13.58 -3.94
C ALA A 305 38.97 13.97 -2.64
N ASN A 306 38.53 15.01 -1.95
CA ASN A 306 39.02 15.37 -0.61
C ASN A 306 38.50 14.46 0.51
N LEU A 307 37.35 13.79 0.33
CA LEU A 307 36.66 13.08 1.41
C LEU A 307 37.37 11.80 1.89
N PRO A 308 37.98 10.96 1.04
CA PRO A 308 38.66 9.74 1.49
C PRO A 308 39.72 9.99 2.58
N ALA A 309 40.51 11.05 2.46
CA ALA A 309 41.52 11.39 3.48
C ALA A 309 40.87 11.81 4.81
N HIS A 310 39.72 12.49 4.75
CA HIS A 310 38.97 12.85 5.96
C HIS A 310 38.41 11.61 6.64
N TRP A 311 37.73 10.73 5.90
CA TRP A 311 37.18 9.50 6.45
C TRP A 311 38.27 8.57 7.02
N ASP A 312 39.46 8.51 6.40
CA ASP A 312 40.57 7.70 6.90
C ASP A 312 41.09 8.22 8.25
N ALA A 313 41.23 9.55 8.39
CA ALA A 313 41.60 10.17 9.65
C ALA A 313 40.52 9.95 10.72
N LEU A 314 39.25 10.16 10.37
CA LEU A 314 38.13 10.09 11.32
C LEU A 314 37.89 8.68 11.84
N PHE A 315 37.92 7.65 10.99
CA PHE A 315 37.63 6.27 11.41
C PHE A 315 38.28 5.17 10.55
N GLY A 316 38.59 5.42 9.28
CA GLY A 316 39.03 4.37 8.34
C GLY A 316 40.36 3.71 8.69
N GLN A 317 41.24 4.44 9.38
CA GLN A 317 42.53 3.92 9.86
C GLN A 317 42.38 2.71 10.80
N PHE A 318 41.24 2.52 11.44
CA PHE A 318 41.01 1.41 12.38
C PHE A 318 40.49 0.13 11.72
N SER A 319 40.09 0.17 10.45
CA SER A 319 39.44 -0.96 9.75
C SER A 319 40.24 -2.27 9.71
N GLN A 320 41.56 -2.22 9.86
CA GLN A 320 42.43 -3.39 9.90
C GLN A 320 42.58 -4.00 11.31
N THR A 321 42.34 -3.21 12.35
CA THR A 321 42.53 -3.63 13.75
C THR A 321 41.20 -3.92 14.43
N HIS A 322 40.18 -3.11 14.18
CA HIS A 322 38.84 -3.23 14.76
C HIS A 322 37.80 -3.40 13.65
N PRO A 323 36.71 -4.14 13.89
CA PRO A 323 35.55 -4.06 13.01
C PRO A 323 35.02 -2.63 13.01
N VAL A 324 35.05 -2.01 11.84
CA VAL A 324 34.40 -0.72 11.59
C VAL A 324 33.11 -1.00 10.83
N ILE A 325 31.98 -0.72 11.47
CA ILE A 325 30.65 -0.92 10.88
C ILE A 325 29.95 0.43 10.88
N ILE A 326 29.63 0.99 9.71
CA ILE A 326 29.04 2.33 9.66
C ILE A 326 27.62 2.28 10.27
N GLY A 327 27.40 2.97 11.38
CA GLY A 327 26.18 2.87 12.19
C GLY A 327 24.99 3.61 11.57
N GLU A 328 25.28 4.72 10.90
CA GLU A 328 24.33 5.44 10.06
C GLU A 328 25.06 6.16 8.93
N TRP A 329 24.45 6.08 7.75
CA TRP A 329 24.77 6.90 6.59
C TRP A 329 23.58 6.90 5.63
N GLY A 330 23.42 7.97 4.86
CA GLY A 330 22.33 8.09 3.90
C GLY A 330 22.07 9.51 3.45
N GLY A 331 21.04 9.65 2.62
CA GLY A 331 20.62 10.89 1.98
C GLY A 331 19.46 10.61 1.02
N LYS A 332 18.82 11.66 0.50
CA LYS A 332 17.68 11.53 -0.43
C LYS A 332 18.09 11.08 -1.82
N TYR A 333 19.40 11.05 -2.09
CA TYR A 333 20.02 10.55 -3.31
C TYR A 333 19.41 11.22 -4.54
N GLY A 334 19.62 12.54 -4.65
CA GLY A 334 19.12 13.36 -5.75
C GLY A 334 17.82 14.09 -5.46
N ASN A 335 17.00 13.59 -4.54
CA ASN A 335 15.66 14.14 -4.26
C ASN A 335 15.64 15.14 -3.09
N GLY A 336 16.79 15.49 -2.54
CA GLY A 336 16.95 16.39 -1.39
C GLY A 336 17.60 17.71 -1.74
N THR A 337 17.86 18.53 -0.72
CA THR A 337 18.49 19.85 -0.83
C THR A 337 19.93 19.76 -1.36
N GLY A 338 20.62 18.65 -1.09
CA GLY A 338 21.94 18.33 -1.63
C GLY A 338 21.92 17.86 -3.09
N GLY A 339 20.75 17.46 -3.61
CA GLY A 339 20.55 17.10 -5.02
C GLY A 339 21.65 16.18 -5.58
N GLN A 340 22.30 16.63 -6.66
CA GLN A 340 23.39 15.89 -7.32
C GLN A 340 24.65 15.73 -6.44
N GLN A 341 24.88 16.65 -5.48
CA GLN A 341 26.01 16.52 -4.56
C GLN A 341 25.81 15.36 -3.59
N ASP A 342 24.58 15.05 -3.20
CA ASP A 342 24.29 13.88 -2.35
C ASP A 342 24.53 12.57 -3.10
N ILE A 343 24.12 12.47 -4.37
CA ILE A 343 24.46 11.33 -5.24
C ILE A 343 25.99 11.17 -5.31
N THR A 344 26.70 12.26 -5.54
CA THR A 344 28.17 12.27 -5.66
C THR A 344 28.85 11.84 -4.36
N TRP A 345 28.36 12.34 -3.22
CA TRP A 345 28.86 11.99 -1.88
C TRP A 345 28.64 10.52 -1.57
N GLN A 346 27.41 10.01 -1.74
CA GLN A 346 27.08 8.62 -1.44
C GLN A 346 27.86 7.62 -2.29
N ASN A 347 28.04 7.90 -3.59
CA ASN A 347 28.87 7.06 -4.46
C ASN A 347 30.34 7.06 -4.04
N ALA A 348 30.91 8.24 -3.77
CA ALA A 348 32.29 8.36 -3.31
C ALA A 348 32.50 7.66 -1.96
N PHE A 349 31.50 7.71 -1.08
CA PHE A 349 31.56 7.05 0.21
C PHE A 349 31.57 5.52 0.06
N VAL A 350 30.68 4.96 -0.77
CA VAL A 350 30.70 3.51 -1.07
C VAL A 350 32.02 3.08 -1.72
N ASP A 351 32.55 3.85 -2.65
CA ASP A 351 33.85 3.56 -3.28
C ASP A 351 34.99 3.56 -2.26
N TYR A 352 34.98 4.53 -1.35
CA TYR A 352 35.92 4.58 -0.24
C TYR A 352 35.79 3.36 0.69
N LEU A 353 34.58 3.01 1.14
CA LEU A 353 34.35 1.84 1.99
C LEU A 353 34.88 0.55 1.32
N LEU A 354 34.58 0.36 0.03
CA LEU A 354 35.10 -0.76 -0.76
C LEU A 354 36.63 -0.76 -0.81
N SER A 355 37.26 0.40 -0.99
CA SER A 355 38.73 0.52 -1.01
C SER A 355 39.40 0.13 0.33
N LYS A 356 38.66 0.28 1.45
CA LYS A 356 39.10 -0.11 2.78
C LYS A 356 38.70 -1.54 3.16
N GLY A 357 37.96 -2.24 2.30
CA GLY A 357 37.39 -3.56 2.61
C GLY A 357 36.23 -3.52 3.61
N ILE A 358 35.66 -2.34 3.87
CA ILE A 358 34.52 -2.17 4.77
C ILE A 358 33.24 -2.43 3.96
N ARG A 359 32.50 -3.48 4.32
CA ARG A 359 31.21 -3.84 3.69
C ARG A 359 30.02 -3.80 4.64
N ASN A 360 30.31 -3.60 5.92
CA ASN A 360 29.36 -3.69 7.01
C ASN A 360 28.81 -2.30 7.31
N SER A 361 27.49 -2.13 7.21
CA SER A 361 26.86 -0.84 7.52
C SER A 361 25.38 -0.98 7.82
N PHE A 362 24.82 0.02 8.49
CA PHE A 362 23.39 0.28 8.59
C PHE A 362 23.03 1.55 7.82
N TYR A 363 22.23 1.41 6.76
CA TYR A 363 21.74 2.57 6.00
C TYR A 363 20.62 3.27 6.78
N TRP A 364 20.68 4.60 6.87
CA TRP A 364 19.63 5.43 7.46
C TRP A 364 18.72 6.01 6.38
N CYS A 365 17.44 5.62 6.31
CA CYS A 365 16.74 4.58 7.08
C CYS A 365 15.78 3.77 6.21
N TYR A 366 15.06 2.80 6.79
CA TYR A 366 14.08 1.99 6.07
C TYR A 366 12.86 2.81 5.61
N THR A 367 12.18 3.50 6.54
CA THR A 367 10.96 4.28 6.26
C THR A 367 11.27 5.64 5.63
N PRO A 368 10.34 6.24 4.87
CA PRO A 368 10.63 7.46 4.10
C PRO A 368 10.63 8.75 4.93
N ASN A 369 10.08 8.74 6.14
CA ASN A 369 9.77 9.95 6.90
C ASN A 369 10.96 10.58 7.67
N SER A 370 12.20 10.20 7.36
CA SER A 370 13.36 10.98 7.78
C SER A 370 13.47 12.22 6.88
N GLY A 371 13.32 13.40 7.49
CA GLY A 371 13.07 14.64 6.75
C GLY A 371 14.20 15.08 5.84
N ASP A 372 15.44 14.79 6.19
CA ASP A 372 16.66 15.13 5.47
C ASP A 372 17.18 13.98 4.60
N THR A 373 17.09 12.72 5.01
CA THR A 373 17.61 11.58 4.22
C THR A 373 16.56 10.84 3.39
N GLY A 374 15.27 10.98 3.71
CA GLY A 374 14.25 10.03 3.28
C GLY A 374 14.60 8.61 3.73
N GLY A 375 14.18 7.59 2.98
CA GLY A 375 14.50 6.20 3.29
C GLY A 375 14.82 5.32 2.08
N ILE A 376 14.94 4.02 2.33
CA ILE A 376 14.89 2.95 1.32
C ILE A 376 13.52 2.94 0.65
N LEU A 377 12.48 3.24 1.41
CA LEU A 377 11.17 3.55 0.86
C LEU A 377 11.07 5.04 0.48
N ASP A 378 10.29 5.33 -0.56
CA ASP A 378 9.82 6.68 -0.89
C ASP A 378 8.50 7.00 -0.16
N ASP A 379 7.99 8.24 -0.30
CA ASP A 379 6.77 8.69 0.39
C ASP A 379 5.50 7.90 0.00
N ASN A 380 5.55 7.20 -1.14
CA ASN A 380 4.50 6.29 -1.62
C ASN A 380 4.74 4.84 -1.19
N LEU A 381 5.73 4.59 -0.32
CA LEU A 381 6.16 3.28 0.17
C LEU A 381 6.76 2.36 -0.89
N ASN A 382 7.26 2.93 -1.99
CA ASN A 382 7.97 2.17 -3.02
C ASN A 382 9.45 2.07 -2.67
N VAL A 383 10.06 0.94 -3.01
CA VAL A 383 11.50 0.73 -2.84
C VAL A 383 12.29 1.57 -3.84
N ARG A 384 13.21 2.41 -3.32
CA ARG A 384 14.17 3.21 -4.08
C ARG A 384 15.27 2.32 -4.68
N GLN A 385 15.04 1.88 -5.91
CA GLN A 385 15.94 0.96 -6.63
C GLN A 385 17.35 1.54 -6.83
N ASP A 386 17.46 2.85 -6.96
CA ASP A 386 18.74 3.57 -7.06
C ASP A 386 19.57 3.47 -5.76
N LYS A 387 18.93 3.62 -4.60
CA LYS A 387 19.56 3.38 -3.29
C LYS A 387 19.90 1.90 -3.09
N MET A 388 19.02 0.99 -3.52
CA MET A 388 19.30 -0.45 -3.45
C MET A 388 20.48 -0.87 -4.33
N ALA A 389 20.62 -0.32 -5.54
CA ALA A 389 21.75 -0.58 -6.42
C ALA A 389 23.08 -0.13 -5.78
N LEU A 390 23.08 1.02 -5.11
CA LEU A 390 24.23 1.51 -4.36
C LEU A 390 24.61 0.57 -3.20
N LEU A 391 23.62 0.06 -2.46
CA LEU A 391 23.85 -0.89 -1.38
C LEU A 391 24.35 -2.24 -1.88
N GLN A 392 23.79 -2.76 -2.98
CA GLN A 392 24.24 -4.00 -3.61
C GLN A 392 25.69 -3.91 -4.09
N LYS A 393 26.11 -2.74 -4.60
CA LYS A 393 27.51 -2.44 -4.91
C LYS A 393 28.40 -2.56 -3.66
N LEU A 394 28.01 -1.94 -2.55
CA LEU A 394 28.74 -2.07 -1.27
C LEU A 394 28.82 -3.53 -0.80
N TRP A 395 27.73 -4.27 -0.94
CA TRP A 395 27.65 -5.67 -0.52
C TRP A 395 28.48 -6.62 -1.39
N GLY A 396 28.79 -6.23 -2.64
CA GLY A 396 29.54 -7.06 -3.58
C GLY A 396 28.67 -8.11 -4.27
N THR A 397 27.36 -7.89 -4.36
CA THR A 397 26.43 -8.78 -5.06
C THR A 397 26.27 -8.31 -6.52
N THR A 398 26.78 -9.07 -7.49
CA THR A 398 26.73 -8.73 -8.94
C THR A 398 25.30 -8.73 -9.50
N THR A 399 25.01 -7.78 -10.40
CA THR A 399 23.84 -7.76 -11.28
C THR A 399 23.92 -8.87 -12.34
N THR A 400 23.77 -10.12 -11.92
CA THR A 400 23.09 -11.11 -12.76
C THR A 400 21.63 -11.04 -12.33
N PRO A 401 20.65 -10.82 -13.22
CA PRO A 401 19.27 -11.10 -12.89
C PRO A 401 19.13 -12.62 -12.75
N THR A 402 19.63 -13.15 -11.64
CA THR A 402 19.10 -14.38 -11.08
C THR A 402 17.63 -14.08 -10.84
N PRO A 403 16.69 -14.84 -11.42
CA PRO A 403 15.29 -14.63 -11.12
C PRO A 403 15.16 -14.82 -9.62
N THR A 404 14.81 -13.73 -8.95
CA THR A 404 14.41 -13.68 -7.56
C THR A 404 13.49 -14.88 -7.31
N PRO A 405 13.76 -15.75 -6.32
CA PRO A 405 12.67 -16.48 -5.70
C PRO A 405 11.76 -15.40 -5.11
N THR A 406 10.68 -15.10 -5.82
CA THR A 406 9.73 -14.06 -5.44
C THR A 406 9.31 -14.29 -4.00
N PRO A 407 9.51 -13.31 -3.09
CA PRO A 407 9.09 -13.44 -1.70
C PRO A 407 7.59 -13.73 -1.67
N THR A 408 7.20 -14.83 -1.01
CA THR A 408 5.81 -15.08 -0.65
C THR A 408 5.36 -13.95 0.28
N ALA A 409 4.62 -12.97 -0.24
CA ALA A 409 4.15 -11.79 0.48
C ALA A 409 3.14 -12.18 1.58
N VAL A 410 3.08 -11.47 2.71
CA VAL A 410 2.02 -11.69 3.70
C VAL A 410 0.68 -11.28 3.09
N GLY A 411 -0.31 -12.17 3.20
CA GLY A 411 -1.56 -12.11 2.44
C GLY A 411 -1.52 -12.90 1.13
N SER A 412 -0.35 -13.37 0.67
CA SER A 412 -0.25 -14.24 -0.50
C SER A 412 -0.55 -15.69 -0.13
N GLN A 413 -1.29 -16.37 -0.99
CA GLN A 413 -1.68 -17.75 -0.83
C GLN A 413 -1.17 -18.56 -2.03
N SER A 414 -0.26 -19.50 -1.78
CA SER A 414 0.07 -20.53 -2.78
C SER A 414 -1.14 -21.42 -2.99
N LEU A 415 -1.42 -21.74 -4.26
CA LEU A 415 -2.53 -22.56 -4.71
C LEU A 415 -2.02 -23.88 -5.30
N PHE A 416 -0.92 -23.81 -6.04
CA PHE A 416 -0.19 -24.95 -6.57
C PHE A 416 1.33 -24.66 -6.53
N ASP A 417 2.07 -25.51 -5.82
CA ASP A 417 3.54 -25.58 -5.80
C ASP A 417 3.90 -27.05 -5.57
N ASP A 418 4.34 -27.74 -6.61
CA ASP A 418 4.47 -29.20 -6.73
C ASP A 418 3.18 -30.02 -6.54
N ALA A 419 2.22 -29.53 -5.74
CA ALA A 419 0.92 -30.11 -5.47
C ALA A 419 -0.11 -29.01 -5.19
N VAL A 420 -1.39 -29.35 -5.36
CA VAL A 420 -2.50 -28.45 -4.97
C VAL A 420 -2.58 -28.39 -3.45
N VAL A 421 -2.71 -27.18 -2.90
CA VAL A 421 -2.84 -26.99 -1.46
C VAL A 421 -4.18 -27.55 -0.96
N ALA A 422 -4.21 -28.18 0.21
CA ALA A 422 -5.36 -28.96 0.73
C ALA A 422 -6.72 -28.22 0.81
N ALA A 423 -6.71 -26.88 0.84
CA ALA A 423 -7.92 -26.05 0.83
C ALA A 423 -8.44 -25.73 -0.59
N TRP A 424 -7.80 -26.31 -1.61
CA TRP A 424 -8.10 -26.08 -3.01
C TRP A 424 -8.21 -27.41 -3.77
N ALA A 425 -8.98 -27.39 -4.85
CA ALA A 425 -9.17 -28.55 -5.72
C ALA A 425 -9.00 -28.17 -7.19
N LEU A 426 -8.45 -29.10 -7.98
CA LEU A 426 -8.40 -28.95 -9.44
C LEU A 426 -9.69 -29.49 -10.08
N THR A 427 -10.23 -28.74 -11.03
CA THR A 427 -11.32 -29.16 -11.92
C THR A 427 -10.89 -28.94 -13.37
N SER A 428 -11.31 -29.81 -14.28
CA SER A 428 -11.06 -29.66 -15.72
C SER A 428 -12.35 -29.81 -16.51
N TRP A 429 -12.48 -29.10 -17.64
CA TRP A 429 -13.56 -29.31 -18.61
C TRP A 429 -12.96 -29.33 -20.01
N SER A 430 -13.41 -30.28 -20.84
CA SER A 430 -12.91 -30.45 -22.21
C SER A 430 -11.37 -30.43 -22.27
N ALA A 431 -10.73 -30.96 -21.24
CA ALA A 431 -9.29 -30.98 -21.06
C ALA A 431 -8.92 -32.24 -20.29
N THR A 432 -7.77 -32.83 -20.60
CA THR A 432 -7.16 -33.88 -19.79
C THR A 432 -6.05 -33.24 -18.96
N ALA A 433 -6.31 -33.07 -17.67
CA ALA A 433 -5.30 -32.83 -16.64
C ALA A 433 -5.22 -34.14 -15.83
N LEU A 434 -4.08 -34.63 -15.36
CA LEU A 434 -3.57 -34.28 -14.03
C LEU A 434 -2.21 -34.98 -13.80
N ALA A 435 -1.36 -35.08 -14.83
CA ALA A 435 -0.01 -35.61 -14.61
C ALA A 435 0.88 -34.48 -14.09
N GLN A 436 1.07 -34.47 -12.77
CA GLN A 436 2.30 -33.96 -12.17
C GLN A 436 3.47 -34.57 -12.96
N ASN A 437 4.24 -33.73 -13.63
CA ASN A 437 5.34 -34.19 -14.47
C ASN A 437 6.65 -33.47 -14.13
N GLN A 438 7.76 -34.08 -14.52
CA GLN A 438 9.12 -33.60 -14.22
C GLN A 438 9.59 -32.44 -15.10
N PHE A 439 8.78 -31.96 -16.05
CA PHE A 439 9.07 -30.72 -16.74
C PHE A 439 8.57 -29.57 -15.88
N VAL A 440 9.43 -29.09 -14.98
CA VAL A 440 9.10 -28.17 -13.88
C VAL A 440 9.83 -26.85 -13.99
N LYS A 441 9.26 -25.79 -13.44
CA LYS A 441 9.96 -24.51 -13.28
C LYS A 441 10.87 -24.57 -12.06
N THR A 442 10.33 -25.07 -10.95
CA THR A 442 10.98 -25.26 -9.67
C THR A 442 10.41 -26.51 -9.00
N GLY A 443 11.11 -27.10 -8.04
CA GLY A 443 10.58 -28.25 -7.30
C GLY A 443 10.60 -29.57 -8.08
N SER A 444 9.59 -30.40 -7.86
CA SER A 444 9.50 -31.78 -8.33
C SER A 444 8.39 -32.02 -9.37
N ASN A 445 7.33 -31.20 -9.40
CA ASN A 445 6.20 -31.37 -10.32
C ASN A 445 5.59 -30.06 -10.84
N ALA A 446 5.15 -30.06 -12.10
CA ALA A 446 4.30 -29.02 -12.67
C ALA A 446 2.98 -29.60 -13.19
N MET A 447 1.95 -28.75 -13.33
CA MET A 447 0.67 -29.15 -13.92
C MET A 447 0.75 -29.18 -15.44
N LYS A 448 0.61 -30.35 -16.06
CA LYS A 448 0.32 -30.46 -17.50
C LYS A 448 -1.17 -30.29 -17.77
N VAL A 449 -1.51 -29.46 -18.74
CA VAL A 449 -2.87 -29.30 -19.23
C VAL A 449 -2.91 -29.53 -20.72
N ASP A 450 -3.62 -30.56 -21.15
CA ASP A 450 -3.97 -30.77 -22.56
C ASP A 450 -5.44 -30.35 -22.75
N ALA A 451 -5.66 -29.11 -23.17
CA ALA A 451 -6.98 -28.50 -23.33
C ALA A 451 -7.49 -28.63 -24.77
N ALA A 452 -8.70 -29.17 -24.96
CA ALA A 452 -9.38 -29.10 -26.24
C ALA A 452 -9.84 -27.66 -26.54
N THR A 453 -10.44 -27.44 -27.71
CA THR A 453 -11.03 -26.13 -28.08
C THR A 453 -12.01 -25.66 -27.01
N TRP A 454 -11.82 -24.44 -26.49
CA TRP A 454 -12.62 -23.86 -25.39
C TRP A 454 -12.53 -24.61 -24.05
N GLY A 455 -11.66 -25.61 -23.95
CA GLY A 455 -11.39 -26.36 -22.73
C GLY A 455 -10.40 -25.66 -21.80
N GLY A 456 -10.29 -26.15 -20.58
CA GLY A 456 -9.40 -25.56 -19.60
C GLY A 456 -9.41 -26.27 -18.26
N ILE A 457 -8.75 -25.64 -17.29
CA ILE A 457 -8.72 -26.06 -15.90
C ILE A 457 -9.10 -24.91 -14.97
N SER A 458 -9.55 -25.27 -13.78
CA SER A 458 -9.74 -24.32 -12.69
C SER A 458 -9.12 -24.82 -11.39
N ILE A 459 -8.63 -23.88 -10.59
CA ILE A 459 -8.22 -24.09 -9.20
C ILE A 459 -9.31 -23.48 -8.32
N ASP A 460 -10.02 -24.36 -7.61
CA ASP A 460 -11.25 -24.07 -6.89
C ASP A 460 -10.98 -24.02 -5.38
N SER A 461 -11.40 -22.95 -4.71
CA SER A 461 -11.30 -22.75 -3.24
C SER A 461 -12.32 -23.63 -2.52
N ARG A 462 -12.04 -24.93 -2.52
CA ARG A 462 -12.84 -25.95 -1.85
C ARG A 462 -11.98 -27.06 -1.26
N ASP A 463 -12.43 -27.59 -0.13
CA ASP A 463 -11.78 -28.72 0.52
C ASP A 463 -12.14 -30.07 -0.12
N ALA A 464 -11.53 -31.15 0.39
CA ALA A 464 -11.78 -32.52 -0.06
C ALA A 464 -13.24 -33.00 0.13
N ASN A 465 -14.06 -32.28 0.90
CA ASN A 465 -15.47 -32.58 1.14
C ASN A 465 -16.41 -31.73 0.26
N TRP A 466 -15.88 -31.04 -0.76
CA TRP A 466 -16.63 -30.14 -1.65
C TRP A 466 -17.22 -28.91 -0.95
N SER A 467 -16.68 -28.53 0.21
CA SER A 467 -17.09 -27.30 0.91
C SER A 467 -16.35 -26.10 0.33
N TRP A 468 -17.08 -25.07 -0.09
CA TRP A 468 -16.52 -23.87 -0.73
C TRP A 468 -16.15 -22.80 0.30
N THR A 469 -15.02 -22.12 0.05
CA THR A 469 -14.56 -20.99 0.86
C THR A 469 -14.40 -19.75 -0.02
N ASP A 470 -15.02 -18.63 0.38
CA ASP A 470 -14.84 -17.33 -0.29
C ASP A 470 -13.43 -16.78 -0.07
N GLN A 471 -12.82 -16.32 -1.17
CA GLN A 471 -11.59 -15.57 -1.17
C GLN A 471 -11.92 -14.08 -1.23
N PRO A 472 -11.77 -13.33 -0.12
CA PRO A 472 -12.04 -11.89 -0.12
C PRO A 472 -11.02 -11.19 -1.03
N ALA A 473 -11.50 -10.46 -2.03
CA ALA A 473 -10.62 -9.82 -3.00
C ALA A 473 -9.71 -8.75 -2.39
N SER A 474 -10.15 -8.11 -1.31
CA SER A 474 -9.35 -7.15 -0.53
C SER A 474 -8.06 -7.76 0.03
N ARG A 475 -7.94 -9.09 0.06
CA ARG A 475 -6.76 -9.80 0.57
C ARG A 475 -5.62 -9.90 -0.45
N TYR A 476 -5.91 -9.76 -1.74
CA TYR A 476 -4.99 -10.03 -2.82
C TYR A 476 -5.00 -8.88 -3.84
N THR A 477 -3.89 -8.64 -4.53
CA THR A 477 -3.85 -7.61 -5.57
C THR A 477 -3.40 -8.14 -6.92
N HIS A 478 -2.81 -9.34 -7.00
CA HIS A 478 -2.47 -9.99 -8.26
C HIS A 478 -2.70 -11.51 -8.19
N LEU A 479 -2.92 -12.12 -9.36
CA LEU A 479 -2.74 -13.54 -9.61
C LEU A 479 -1.35 -13.76 -10.21
N SER A 480 -0.55 -14.64 -9.62
CA SER A 480 0.83 -14.94 -9.98
C SER A 480 0.98 -16.41 -10.37
N PHE A 481 1.70 -16.73 -11.44
CA PHE A 481 1.98 -18.12 -11.85
C PHE A 481 3.13 -18.18 -12.86
N ASP A 482 3.77 -19.33 -12.97
CA ASP A 482 4.68 -19.65 -14.07
C ASP A 482 3.95 -20.48 -15.14
N VAL A 483 4.21 -20.18 -16.41
CA VAL A 483 3.59 -20.84 -17.57
C VAL A 483 4.61 -21.22 -18.64
N SER A 484 4.43 -22.39 -19.25
CA SER A 484 5.23 -22.86 -20.38
C SER A 484 4.38 -23.54 -21.45
N GLY A 485 4.79 -23.42 -22.72
CA GLY A 485 4.24 -24.22 -23.82
C GLY A 485 4.89 -25.60 -23.96
N GLY A 486 5.87 -25.94 -23.12
CA GLY A 486 6.63 -27.19 -23.21
C GLY A 486 7.57 -27.26 -24.42
N ALA A 487 8.05 -28.46 -24.73
CA ALA A 487 8.99 -28.68 -25.86
C ALA A 487 8.36 -28.38 -27.24
N ASN A 488 7.03 -28.47 -27.36
CA ASN A 488 6.30 -28.17 -28.58
C ASN A 488 5.27 -27.08 -28.29
N VAL A 489 5.66 -25.82 -28.52
CA VAL A 489 4.77 -24.68 -28.29
C VAL A 489 3.67 -24.66 -29.35
N GLY A 490 2.42 -24.86 -28.91
CA GLY A 490 1.26 -24.77 -29.78
C GLY A 490 1.05 -23.35 -30.32
N ALA A 491 0.62 -23.23 -31.58
CA ALA A 491 0.39 -21.93 -32.22
C ALA A 491 -0.68 -21.07 -31.50
N ALA A 492 -1.56 -21.71 -30.73
CA ALA A 492 -2.61 -21.08 -29.95
C ALA A 492 -2.18 -20.64 -28.53
N MET A 493 -0.90 -20.74 -28.17
CA MET A 493 -0.46 -20.38 -26.81
C MET A 493 -0.73 -18.90 -26.48
N ASN A 494 -0.79 -18.04 -27.49
CA ASN A 494 -1.16 -16.62 -27.35
C ASN A 494 -2.66 -16.38 -27.07
N THR A 495 -3.53 -17.39 -27.23
CA THR A 495 -4.96 -17.32 -26.93
C THR A 495 -5.31 -17.91 -25.57
N LEU A 496 -4.33 -18.34 -24.78
CA LEU A 496 -4.58 -18.76 -23.40
C LEU A 496 -5.06 -17.54 -22.61
N GLU A 497 -6.14 -17.69 -21.86
CA GLU A 497 -6.70 -16.67 -20.98
C GLU A 497 -6.84 -17.19 -19.55
N THR A 498 -6.74 -16.28 -18.60
CA THR A 498 -7.01 -16.57 -17.19
C THR A 498 -8.03 -15.60 -16.60
N GLY A 499 -8.85 -16.06 -15.66
CA GLY A 499 -9.94 -15.27 -15.06
C GLY A 499 -10.42 -15.80 -13.71
N LEU A 500 -11.35 -15.06 -13.09
CA LEU A 500 -12.02 -15.44 -11.83
C LEU A 500 -13.50 -15.78 -12.05
N ASP A 501 -14.19 -16.35 -11.06
CA ASP A 501 -15.64 -16.60 -11.09
C ASP A 501 -16.50 -15.35 -10.85
N LEU A 502 -16.17 -14.24 -11.50
CA LEU A 502 -16.77 -12.91 -11.31
C LEU A 502 -17.56 -12.38 -12.52
N GLY A 503 -17.92 -13.27 -13.46
CA GLY A 503 -18.65 -12.95 -14.70
C GLY A 503 -17.74 -12.85 -15.94
N TRP A 504 -18.35 -12.86 -17.13
CA TRP A 504 -17.60 -12.86 -18.40
C TRP A 504 -17.11 -11.46 -18.79
N GLY A 505 -15.86 -11.37 -19.25
CA GLY A 505 -15.20 -10.12 -19.70
C GLY A 505 -14.06 -9.64 -18.79
N LEU A 506 -13.86 -10.27 -17.63
CA LEU A 506 -12.78 -9.99 -16.69
C LEU A 506 -11.70 -11.09 -16.75
N SER A 507 -11.28 -11.44 -17.98
CA SER A 507 -10.17 -12.36 -18.25
C SER A 507 -8.97 -11.60 -18.80
N ALA A 508 -7.78 -12.14 -18.56
CA ALA A 508 -6.53 -11.61 -19.06
C ALA A 508 -5.90 -12.59 -20.03
N LYS A 509 -5.61 -12.11 -21.26
CA LYS A 509 -4.83 -12.85 -22.25
C LYS A 509 -3.39 -12.96 -21.80
N ILE A 510 -2.85 -14.18 -21.81
CA ILE A 510 -1.46 -14.42 -21.45
C ILE A 510 -0.51 -13.71 -22.41
N SER A 511 -0.91 -13.52 -23.67
CA SER A 511 -0.15 -12.75 -24.67
C SER A 511 0.08 -11.28 -24.33
N ASN A 512 -0.69 -10.70 -23.40
CA ASN A 512 -0.42 -9.36 -22.87
C ASN A 512 0.82 -9.30 -21.96
N TYR A 513 1.25 -10.45 -21.43
CA TYR A 513 2.35 -10.59 -20.48
C TYR A 513 3.53 -11.39 -21.06
N VAL A 514 3.25 -12.29 -22.01
CA VAL A 514 4.25 -13.09 -22.72
C VAL A 514 4.06 -12.92 -24.23
N THR A 515 4.91 -12.11 -24.85
CA THR A 515 4.79 -11.75 -26.28
C THR A 515 5.08 -12.92 -27.23
N SER A 516 5.89 -13.88 -26.81
CA SER A 516 6.14 -15.14 -27.54
C SER A 516 6.65 -16.24 -26.62
N PHE A 517 6.33 -17.49 -26.96
CA PHE A 517 6.76 -18.66 -26.20
C PHE A 517 7.84 -19.43 -26.97
N ALA A 518 9.00 -19.60 -26.35
CA ALA A 518 10.07 -20.45 -26.86
C ALA A 518 9.92 -21.90 -26.38
N PRO A 519 10.25 -22.90 -27.23
CA PRO A 519 10.28 -24.30 -26.83
C PRO A 519 11.08 -24.53 -25.54
N GLY A 520 10.45 -25.18 -24.56
CA GLY A 520 11.06 -25.53 -23.27
C GLY A 520 11.26 -24.37 -22.28
N ALA A 521 10.87 -23.13 -22.63
CA ALA A 521 11.03 -21.98 -21.75
C ALA A 521 9.84 -21.80 -20.80
N TRP A 522 10.12 -21.31 -19.60
CA TRP A 522 9.14 -20.93 -18.59
C TRP A 522 9.07 -19.42 -18.42
N TYR A 523 7.86 -18.89 -18.30
CA TYR A 523 7.59 -17.47 -18.18
C TYR A 523 6.79 -17.21 -16.91
N HIS A 524 7.26 -16.25 -16.11
CA HIS A 524 6.52 -15.77 -14.96
C HIS A 524 5.47 -14.75 -15.41
N VAL A 525 4.23 -14.92 -14.94
CA VAL A 525 3.11 -14.05 -15.27
C VAL A 525 2.45 -13.57 -13.98
N GLU A 526 2.25 -12.26 -13.91
CA GLU A 526 1.48 -11.63 -12.85
C GLU A 526 0.41 -10.73 -13.43
N ILE A 527 -0.81 -10.93 -12.96
CA ILE A 527 -1.98 -10.23 -13.46
C ILE A 527 -2.62 -9.51 -12.29
N PRO A 528 -2.65 -8.16 -12.31
CA PRO A 528 -3.37 -7.40 -11.30
C PRO A 528 -4.81 -7.88 -11.16
N LEU A 529 -5.26 -8.12 -9.93
CA LEU A 529 -6.67 -8.36 -9.63
C LEU A 529 -7.52 -7.12 -9.92
N SER A 530 -6.96 -5.92 -10.08
CA SER A 530 -7.72 -4.80 -10.64
C SER A 530 -8.16 -5.04 -12.10
N ILE A 531 -7.50 -5.95 -12.83
CA ILE A 531 -7.90 -6.37 -14.19
C ILE A 531 -8.93 -7.50 -14.13
N LEU A 532 -8.75 -8.47 -13.23
CA LEU A 532 -9.62 -9.65 -13.11
C LEU A 532 -10.82 -9.44 -12.16
N ASN A 533 -10.77 -8.41 -11.32
CA ASN A 533 -11.68 -8.11 -10.21
C ASN A 533 -11.62 -6.60 -9.82
N PRO A 534 -11.92 -5.68 -10.75
CA PRO A 534 -11.81 -4.23 -10.52
C PRO A 534 -12.64 -3.70 -9.34
N ASN A 535 -13.63 -4.46 -8.89
CA ASN A 535 -14.58 -4.06 -7.86
C ASN A 535 -14.38 -4.78 -6.52
N SER A 536 -13.26 -5.49 -6.36
CA SER A 536 -12.90 -6.19 -5.11
C SER A 536 -14.00 -7.11 -4.56
N VAL A 537 -14.65 -7.87 -5.43
CA VAL A 537 -15.70 -8.84 -5.05
C VAL A 537 -15.07 -10.17 -4.66
N SER A 538 -15.54 -10.80 -3.57
CA SER A 538 -15.06 -12.14 -3.18
C SER A 538 -15.23 -13.15 -4.33
N PHE A 539 -14.23 -13.99 -4.52
CA PHE A 539 -14.19 -15.00 -5.59
C PHE A 539 -13.85 -16.37 -4.99
N ARG A 540 -14.07 -17.46 -5.73
CA ARG A 540 -13.79 -18.83 -5.26
C ARG A 540 -13.00 -19.65 -6.26
N ARG A 541 -12.80 -19.16 -7.49
CA ARG A 541 -12.20 -19.95 -8.57
C ARG A 541 -11.26 -19.11 -9.42
N ILE A 542 -10.16 -19.72 -9.84
CA ILE A 542 -9.25 -19.21 -10.86
C ILE A 542 -9.28 -20.17 -12.05
N VAL A 543 -9.44 -19.64 -13.26
CA VAL A 543 -9.63 -20.37 -14.52
C VAL A 543 -8.44 -20.14 -15.44
N PHE A 544 -7.93 -21.19 -16.08
CA PHE A 544 -7.02 -21.12 -17.23
C PHE A 544 -7.68 -21.81 -18.43
N GLN A 545 -7.96 -21.07 -19.49
CA GLN A 545 -8.79 -21.53 -20.61
C GLN A 545 -8.13 -21.32 -21.97
N ASN A 546 -8.18 -22.36 -22.80
CA ASN A 546 -7.85 -22.29 -24.22
C ASN A 546 -8.98 -21.59 -25.00
N ASN A 547 -8.77 -20.34 -25.41
CA ASN A 547 -9.73 -19.60 -26.24
C ASN A 547 -9.46 -19.70 -27.76
N SER A 548 -8.80 -20.77 -28.21
CA SER A 548 -8.64 -21.05 -29.63
C SER A 548 -9.60 -22.13 -30.15
N THR A 549 -9.69 -22.16 -31.48
CA THR A 549 -10.34 -23.22 -32.25
C THR A 549 -9.44 -24.44 -32.47
N SER A 550 -8.29 -24.52 -31.81
CA SER A 550 -7.36 -25.67 -31.86
C SER A 550 -7.06 -26.20 -30.46
N ASN A 551 -6.63 -27.46 -30.35
CA ASN A 551 -6.18 -27.99 -29.06
C ASN A 551 -4.88 -27.32 -28.61
N LEU A 552 -4.71 -27.13 -27.31
CA LEU A 552 -3.58 -26.46 -26.71
C LEU A 552 -3.02 -27.27 -25.54
N ALA A 553 -1.72 -27.54 -25.57
CA ALA A 553 -0.99 -28.11 -24.45
C ALA A 553 -0.17 -27.01 -23.77
N PHE A 554 -0.27 -26.91 -22.44
CA PHE A 554 0.48 -25.96 -21.64
C PHE A 554 0.80 -26.53 -20.25
N TYR A 555 1.75 -25.87 -19.59
CA TYR A 555 2.25 -26.24 -18.28
C TYR A 555 2.11 -25.05 -17.34
N LEU A 556 1.68 -25.29 -16.11
CA LEU A 556 1.61 -24.29 -15.04
C LEU A 556 2.39 -24.75 -13.82
N ASP A 557 3.04 -23.81 -13.16
CA ASP A 557 3.78 -24.02 -11.92
C ASP A 557 3.67 -22.76 -11.02
N ASN A 558 3.97 -22.88 -9.73
CA ASN A 558 3.96 -21.77 -8.76
C ASN A 558 2.71 -20.87 -8.79
N VAL A 559 1.52 -21.44 -8.91
CA VAL A 559 0.27 -20.67 -8.98
C VAL A 559 -0.08 -20.13 -7.60
N ALA A 560 -0.21 -18.81 -7.46
CA ALA A 560 -0.46 -18.13 -6.19
C ALA A 560 -1.33 -16.88 -6.37
N LEU A 561 -2.18 -16.59 -5.38
CA LEU A 561 -2.74 -15.24 -5.20
C LEU A 561 -1.75 -14.42 -4.38
N VAL A 562 -1.42 -13.21 -4.81
CA VAL A 562 -0.39 -12.40 -4.16
C VAL A 562 -0.93 -11.01 -3.82
N ASN A 563 -0.49 -10.46 -2.69
CA ASN A 563 -0.78 -9.09 -2.29
C ASN A 563 0.45 -8.21 -2.49
N ARG A 564 0.48 -7.50 -3.62
CA ARG A 564 1.42 -6.43 -3.98
C ARG A 564 0.75 -5.07 -3.70
N THR A 565 1.27 -4.27 -2.80
CA THR A 565 0.85 -2.88 -2.67
C THR A 565 1.19 -2.11 -3.96
N THR A 566 0.22 -1.43 -4.57
CA THR A 566 0.41 -0.71 -5.84
C THR A 566 1.33 0.50 -5.68
N SER A 567 2.53 0.38 -6.24
CA SER A 567 3.39 1.50 -6.66
C SER A 567 2.80 2.13 -7.93
N THR A 568 2.53 3.43 -7.95
CA THR A 568 2.23 4.16 -9.19
C THR A 568 3.31 5.20 -9.48
N THR A 569 4.44 4.73 -10.00
CA THR A 569 5.22 5.47 -11.00
C THR A 569 4.45 5.46 -12.33
N THR A 570 4.16 6.61 -12.92
CA THR A 570 3.77 6.69 -14.33
C THR A 570 4.87 7.40 -15.11
N ALA A 571 5.78 6.61 -15.69
CA ALA A 571 6.52 7.02 -16.87
C ALA A 571 5.60 6.90 -18.10
N THR A 572 5.66 7.91 -18.96
CA THR A 572 4.81 8.09 -20.13
C THR A 572 5.18 7.11 -21.23
N THR A 573 4.23 6.29 -21.68
CA THR A 573 4.23 5.71 -23.03
C THR A 573 2.88 5.99 -23.67
N THR A 574 2.92 6.70 -24.80
CA THR A 574 1.80 7.10 -25.63
C THR A 574 1.20 5.91 -26.37
N THR A 575 -0.03 5.54 -26.01
CA THR A 575 -0.99 4.88 -26.91
C THR A 575 -2.37 5.52 -26.71
N THR A 576 -2.86 6.12 -27.77
CA THR A 576 -4.18 6.75 -27.89
C THR A 576 -5.28 5.69 -27.95
N THR A 577 -6.17 5.65 -26.96
CA THR A 577 -7.61 5.32 -27.15
C THR A 577 -8.43 5.75 -25.91
N PRO A 578 -9.70 6.16 -26.09
CA PRO A 578 -10.43 6.95 -25.11
C PRO A 578 -11.11 6.07 -24.06
N VAL A 579 -10.97 6.41 -22.78
CA VAL A 579 -11.80 5.83 -21.72
C VAL A 579 -12.80 6.88 -21.26
N ALA A 580 -14.07 6.52 -21.43
CA ALA A 580 -15.23 7.37 -21.28
C ALA A 580 -15.47 7.83 -19.84
N SER A 581 -15.94 9.08 -19.74
CA SER A 581 -16.64 9.63 -18.58
C SER A 581 -17.79 8.72 -18.14
N THR A 582 -17.94 8.46 -16.83
CA THR A 582 -19.18 7.94 -16.26
C THR A 582 -19.63 8.80 -15.08
N THR A 583 -20.51 9.75 -15.39
CA THR A 583 -21.39 10.41 -14.44
C THR A 583 -22.21 9.38 -13.65
N PRO A 584 -22.48 9.55 -12.33
CA PRO A 584 -23.34 8.64 -11.57
C PRO A 584 -24.76 8.55 -12.15
N LEU A 585 -25.34 7.35 -12.18
CA LEU A 585 -26.71 7.09 -12.63
C LEU A 585 -27.74 7.58 -11.59
N GLN A 586 -28.92 8.04 -12.03
CA GLN A 586 -30.07 8.23 -11.12
C GLN A 586 -30.48 6.88 -10.50
N SER A 587 -30.71 6.85 -9.17
CA SER A 587 -30.96 5.66 -8.33
C SER A 587 -31.65 4.44 -8.99
N CYS A 588 -31.09 3.25 -8.73
CA CYS A 588 -31.54 1.91 -9.11
C CYS A 588 -32.29 1.19 -7.98
N ALA A 589 -32.91 1.92 -7.06
CA ALA A 589 -33.77 1.33 -6.05
C ALA A 589 -35.06 0.77 -6.69
N GLY A 590 -35.54 -0.39 -6.22
CA GLY A 590 -36.83 -0.94 -6.65
C GLY A 590 -36.82 -1.55 -8.06
N ILE A 591 -35.88 -2.45 -8.36
CA ILE A 591 -35.86 -3.23 -9.59
C ILE A 591 -36.69 -4.50 -9.43
N MET A 592 -37.61 -4.78 -10.34
CA MET A 592 -38.32 -6.06 -10.41
C MET A 592 -37.77 -6.92 -11.55
N PRO A 593 -37.01 -7.99 -11.25
CA PRO A 593 -36.74 -9.07 -12.20
C PRO A 593 -38.03 -9.86 -12.49
N LEU A 594 -38.63 -9.62 -13.66
CA LEU A 594 -39.92 -10.19 -14.06
C LEU A 594 -39.77 -11.16 -15.24
N GLY A 595 -40.23 -12.41 -15.10
CA GLY A 595 -40.17 -13.35 -16.21
C GLY A 595 -40.43 -14.81 -15.84
N ASP A 596 -39.97 -15.72 -16.70
CA ASP A 596 -40.19 -17.16 -16.56
C ASP A 596 -39.05 -17.88 -15.80
N SER A 597 -38.83 -19.17 -16.09
CA SER A 597 -37.80 -20.01 -15.47
C SER A 597 -36.38 -19.47 -15.66
N ILE A 598 -36.12 -18.69 -16.70
CA ILE A 598 -34.81 -18.06 -16.93
C ILE A 598 -34.59 -16.88 -15.95
N THR A 599 -35.67 -16.19 -15.58
CA THR A 599 -35.64 -15.11 -14.57
C THR A 599 -35.63 -15.64 -13.15
N LEU A 600 -36.35 -16.74 -12.88
CA LEU A 600 -36.18 -17.50 -11.64
C LEU A 600 -34.70 -17.91 -11.49
N GLY A 601 -34.17 -18.61 -12.50
CA GLY A 601 -32.80 -19.09 -12.57
C GLY A 601 -32.51 -20.22 -11.58
N VAL A 602 -31.44 -20.99 -11.83
CA VAL A 602 -30.88 -21.86 -10.79
C VAL A 602 -30.03 -20.97 -9.88
N ASN A 603 -30.29 -20.98 -8.56
CA ASN A 603 -29.53 -20.21 -7.57
C ASN A 603 -29.44 -18.71 -7.92
N GLY A 604 -30.54 -18.09 -8.38
CA GLY A 604 -30.57 -16.67 -8.79
C GLY A 604 -30.27 -16.37 -10.27
N GLY A 605 -29.65 -17.28 -11.03
CA GLY A 605 -29.39 -17.10 -12.47
C GLY A 605 -28.74 -15.76 -12.84
N TYR A 606 -29.28 -15.05 -13.84
CA TYR A 606 -28.71 -13.76 -14.29
C TYR A 606 -28.82 -12.64 -13.25
N ARG A 607 -29.75 -12.77 -12.28
CA ARG A 607 -29.98 -11.75 -11.25
C ARG A 607 -28.76 -11.54 -10.37
N ASN A 608 -28.00 -12.61 -10.08
CA ASN A 608 -26.73 -12.51 -9.38
C ASN A 608 -25.80 -11.50 -10.05
N ASN A 609 -25.54 -11.73 -11.35
CA ASN A 609 -24.60 -10.93 -12.13
C ASN A 609 -25.12 -9.50 -12.38
N LEU A 610 -26.44 -9.33 -12.55
CA LEU A 610 -27.04 -8.02 -12.77
C LEU A 610 -27.00 -7.16 -11.49
N TYR A 611 -27.31 -7.75 -10.33
CA TYR A 611 -27.25 -7.08 -9.03
C TYR A 611 -25.83 -6.60 -8.72
N THR A 612 -24.85 -7.50 -8.87
CA THR A 612 -23.44 -7.17 -8.72
C THR A 612 -23.03 -6.07 -9.71
N GLY A 613 -23.40 -6.19 -10.98
CA GLY A 613 -23.12 -5.16 -11.98
C GLY A 613 -23.69 -3.79 -11.63
N LEU A 614 -24.91 -3.70 -11.09
CA LEU A 614 -25.53 -2.42 -10.71
C LEU A 614 -24.94 -1.82 -9.42
N GLN A 615 -24.54 -2.64 -8.44
CA GLN A 615 -23.79 -2.18 -7.26
C GLN A 615 -22.47 -1.52 -7.67
N GLN A 616 -21.78 -2.11 -8.65
CA GLN A 616 -20.51 -1.61 -9.18
C GLN A 616 -20.63 -0.25 -9.89
N ASN A 617 -21.85 0.20 -10.22
CA ASN A 617 -22.10 1.52 -10.84
C ASN A 617 -22.66 2.55 -9.84
N ASN A 618 -22.48 2.33 -8.53
CA ASN A 618 -22.96 3.21 -7.44
C ASN A 618 -24.44 3.56 -7.54
N CYS A 619 -25.27 2.66 -8.07
CA CYS A 619 -26.67 2.97 -8.36
C CYS A 619 -27.62 2.69 -7.18
N GLY A 620 -27.16 2.15 -6.05
CA GLY A 620 -28.03 1.88 -4.88
C GLY A 620 -29.12 0.84 -5.17
N VAL A 621 -28.73 -0.31 -5.72
CA VAL A 621 -29.64 -1.36 -6.18
C VAL A 621 -30.43 -2.01 -5.03
N SER A 622 -31.73 -2.22 -5.25
CA SER A 622 -32.59 -3.11 -4.45
C SER A 622 -33.53 -3.84 -5.40
N TYR A 623 -33.67 -5.15 -5.23
CA TYR A 623 -34.71 -5.92 -5.88
C TYR A 623 -36.01 -5.84 -5.10
N VAL A 624 -37.11 -6.02 -5.83
CA VAL A 624 -38.46 -6.13 -5.30
C VAL A 624 -39.22 -7.21 -6.07
N GLY A 625 -40.11 -7.89 -5.37
CA GLY A 625 -40.90 -8.99 -5.92
C GLY A 625 -41.66 -9.70 -4.81
N THR A 626 -42.60 -10.56 -5.18
CA THR A 626 -43.34 -11.39 -4.21
C THR A 626 -42.69 -12.76 -4.00
N GLN A 627 -41.69 -13.11 -4.81
CA GLN A 627 -40.87 -14.31 -4.66
C GLN A 627 -39.51 -13.96 -4.06
N ALA A 628 -38.90 -14.92 -3.36
CA ALA A 628 -37.55 -14.82 -2.86
C ALA A 628 -36.83 -16.17 -3.06
N ASP A 629 -35.58 -16.13 -3.54
CA ASP A 629 -34.74 -17.32 -3.74
C ASP A 629 -33.63 -17.38 -2.69
N GLN A 630 -33.76 -18.29 -1.72
CA GLN A 630 -32.77 -18.48 -0.65
C GLN A 630 -31.41 -18.99 -1.12
N TYR A 631 -31.32 -19.49 -2.36
CA TYR A 631 -30.08 -20.04 -2.92
C TYR A 631 -29.39 -19.06 -3.88
N THR A 632 -29.90 -17.84 -4.01
CA THR A 632 -29.20 -16.76 -4.71
C THR A 632 -27.88 -16.43 -4.00
N ARG A 633 -26.90 -15.91 -4.75
CA ARG A 633 -25.55 -15.61 -4.22
C ARG A 633 -25.38 -14.16 -3.76
N ILE A 634 -26.45 -13.38 -3.85
CA ILE A 634 -26.52 -11.97 -3.50
C ILE A 634 -27.39 -11.77 -2.26
N ALA A 635 -27.15 -10.69 -1.52
CA ALA A 635 -27.87 -10.42 -0.28
C ALA A 635 -29.38 -10.16 -0.50
N ASP A 636 -29.73 -9.63 -1.67
CA ASP A 636 -31.10 -9.30 -2.03
C ASP A 636 -31.73 -10.45 -2.81
N THR A 637 -32.68 -11.14 -2.17
CA THR A 637 -33.25 -12.39 -2.67
C THR A 637 -34.52 -12.21 -3.47
N ASP A 638 -35.07 -11.00 -3.52
CA ASP A 638 -36.39 -10.70 -4.09
C ASP A 638 -36.40 -10.81 -5.63
N HIS A 639 -37.50 -11.33 -6.19
CA HIS A 639 -37.76 -11.36 -7.63
C HIS A 639 -39.23 -11.66 -7.96
N GLU A 640 -39.58 -11.61 -9.24
CA GLU A 640 -40.87 -12.01 -9.78
C GLU A 640 -40.67 -12.96 -10.99
N GLY A 641 -39.89 -14.01 -10.75
CA GLY A 641 -39.53 -15.03 -11.74
C GLY A 641 -40.28 -16.33 -11.48
N HIS A 642 -40.95 -16.87 -12.50
CA HIS A 642 -41.90 -17.99 -12.35
C HIS A 642 -41.62 -19.13 -13.33
N SER A 643 -41.19 -20.28 -12.80
CA SER A 643 -40.94 -21.45 -13.64
C SER A 643 -42.21 -21.93 -14.35
N GLY A 644 -42.10 -22.20 -15.65
CA GLY A 644 -43.20 -22.69 -16.49
C GLY A 644 -44.24 -21.64 -16.92
N PHE A 645 -44.11 -20.37 -16.51
CA PHE A 645 -45.10 -19.35 -16.85
C PHE A 645 -44.97 -18.88 -18.30
N THR A 646 -46.11 -18.71 -18.96
CA THR A 646 -46.22 -18.06 -20.28
C THR A 646 -46.49 -16.56 -20.12
N ILE A 647 -46.43 -15.80 -21.23
CA ILE A 647 -46.85 -14.39 -21.27
C ILE A 647 -48.25 -14.20 -20.67
N GLY A 648 -49.19 -15.11 -20.96
CA GLY A 648 -50.56 -15.05 -20.44
C GLY A 648 -50.66 -15.26 -18.93
N ASN A 649 -49.80 -16.11 -18.35
CA ASN A 649 -49.75 -16.30 -16.91
C ASN A 649 -49.24 -15.04 -16.20
N ILE A 650 -48.15 -14.42 -16.71
CA ILE A 650 -47.63 -13.16 -16.16
C ILE A 650 -48.69 -12.04 -16.27
N ALA A 651 -49.34 -11.89 -17.43
CA ALA A 651 -50.39 -10.88 -17.64
C ALA A 651 -51.57 -10.99 -16.65
N SER A 652 -51.89 -12.21 -16.22
CA SER A 652 -52.99 -12.46 -15.27
C SER A 652 -52.69 -11.99 -13.85
N SER A 653 -51.41 -11.86 -13.47
CA SER A 653 -50.99 -11.60 -12.08
C SER A 653 -50.22 -10.28 -11.90
N VAL A 654 -49.64 -9.74 -12.98
CA VAL A 654 -48.69 -8.61 -12.91
C VAL A 654 -49.25 -7.35 -12.24
N ASN A 655 -50.54 -7.05 -12.38
CA ASN A 655 -51.14 -5.88 -11.73
C ASN A 655 -51.10 -5.98 -10.20
N GLY A 656 -51.28 -7.18 -9.65
CA GLY A 656 -51.19 -7.41 -8.21
C GLY A 656 -49.77 -7.18 -7.71
N TRP A 657 -48.78 -7.79 -8.37
CA TRP A 657 -47.37 -7.65 -8.01
C TRP A 657 -46.88 -6.20 -8.10
N LEU A 658 -47.24 -5.49 -9.17
CA LEU A 658 -46.88 -4.08 -9.36
C LEU A 658 -47.54 -3.16 -8.32
N ALA A 659 -48.75 -3.46 -7.88
CA ALA A 659 -49.42 -2.73 -6.81
C ALA A 659 -48.75 -2.95 -5.45
N THR A 660 -48.33 -4.18 -5.15
CA THR A 660 -47.69 -4.55 -3.89
C THR A 660 -46.27 -4.00 -3.76
N THR A 661 -45.46 -4.14 -4.80
CA THR A 661 -43.99 -3.93 -4.73
C THR A 661 -43.53 -2.60 -5.33
N GLN A 662 -44.39 -1.95 -6.11
CA GLN A 662 -44.19 -0.61 -6.67
C GLN A 662 -42.80 -0.36 -7.30
N PRO A 663 -42.33 -1.19 -8.24
CA PRO A 663 -40.99 -1.03 -8.80
C PRO A 663 -40.82 0.31 -9.54
N ASN A 664 -39.57 0.79 -9.55
CA ASN A 664 -39.10 1.94 -10.34
C ASN A 664 -38.42 1.48 -11.64
N ILE A 665 -37.94 0.24 -11.68
CA ILE A 665 -37.30 -0.38 -12.84
C ILE A 665 -37.82 -1.81 -12.98
N ILE A 666 -38.08 -2.28 -14.19
CA ILE A 666 -38.59 -3.63 -14.46
C ILE A 666 -37.72 -4.25 -15.57
N THR A 667 -37.15 -5.43 -15.32
CA THR A 667 -36.48 -6.23 -16.38
C THR A 667 -37.41 -7.37 -16.77
N LEU A 668 -37.94 -7.33 -17.99
CA LEU A 668 -38.90 -8.30 -18.52
C LEU A 668 -38.22 -9.26 -19.50
N MET A 669 -38.23 -10.55 -19.18
CA MET A 669 -37.85 -11.63 -20.11
C MET A 669 -38.91 -12.74 -20.04
N ILE A 670 -39.80 -12.77 -21.03
CA ILE A 670 -40.94 -13.69 -21.03
C ILE A 670 -41.33 -14.07 -22.46
N GLY A 671 -41.60 -15.36 -22.69
CA GLY A 671 -41.92 -15.92 -24.00
C GLY A 671 -41.13 -17.19 -24.33
N THR A 672 -40.21 -17.59 -23.44
CA THR A 672 -39.46 -18.86 -23.56
C THR A 672 -40.44 -20.02 -23.61
N ASN A 673 -41.40 -20.09 -22.68
CA ASN A 673 -42.38 -21.16 -22.61
C ASN A 673 -43.42 -21.12 -23.74
N ASP A 674 -43.77 -19.91 -24.23
CA ASP A 674 -44.67 -19.73 -25.38
C ASP A 674 -44.07 -20.27 -26.69
N THR A 675 -42.75 -20.43 -26.75
CA THR A 675 -42.03 -21.00 -27.90
C THR A 675 -41.46 -22.39 -27.63
N ALA A 676 -41.29 -22.81 -26.37
CA ALA A 676 -40.51 -24.01 -26.03
C ALA A 676 -41.26 -25.34 -26.09
N TRP A 677 -42.56 -25.36 -25.80
CA TRP A 677 -43.27 -26.60 -25.46
C TRP A 677 -44.36 -26.97 -26.46
N TRP A 678 -45.40 -26.14 -26.53
CA TRP A 678 -46.60 -26.40 -27.31
C TRP A 678 -47.30 -25.09 -27.64
N THR A 679 -47.47 -24.78 -28.93
CA THR A 679 -48.17 -23.56 -29.36
C THR A 679 -48.80 -23.70 -30.73
N GLY A 680 -50.07 -23.30 -30.81
CA GLY A 680 -50.80 -23.12 -32.07
C GLY A 680 -50.66 -21.71 -32.64
N GLU A 681 -49.86 -20.84 -32.02
CA GLU A 681 -49.75 -19.42 -32.37
C GLU A 681 -48.52 -19.13 -33.22
N THR A 682 -48.65 -18.15 -34.12
CA THR A 682 -47.54 -17.56 -34.88
C THR A 682 -46.74 -16.58 -34.02
N ALA A 683 -45.50 -16.29 -34.40
CA ALA A 683 -44.68 -15.27 -33.75
C ALA A 683 -45.36 -13.89 -33.66
N ALA A 684 -46.19 -13.53 -34.65
CA ALA A 684 -46.95 -12.28 -34.63
C ALA A 684 -48.04 -12.27 -33.54
N GLN A 685 -48.74 -13.39 -33.34
CA GLN A 685 -49.76 -13.53 -32.30
C GLN A 685 -49.13 -13.53 -30.90
N ILE A 686 -48.04 -14.29 -30.71
CA ILE A 686 -47.29 -14.31 -29.45
C ILE A 686 -46.72 -12.91 -29.16
N GLY A 687 -46.15 -12.25 -30.18
CA GLY A 687 -45.63 -10.90 -30.08
C GLY A 687 -46.70 -9.84 -29.81
N ALA A 688 -47.93 -10.01 -30.29
CA ALA A 688 -49.06 -9.14 -29.96
C ALA A 688 -49.46 -9.28 -28.47
N ARG A 689 -49.50 -10.51 -27.93
CA ARG A 689 -49.71 -10.75 -26.50
C ARG A 689 -48.59 -10.14 -25.65
N HIS A 690 -47.34 -10.32 -26.08
CA HIS A 690 -46.19 -9.69 -25.44
C HIS A 690 -46.32 -8.15 -25.43
N ASN A 691 -46.77 -7.55 -26.53
CA ASN A 691 -46.96 -6.11 -26.61
C ASN A 691 -48.09 -5.60 -25.70
N ALA A 692 -49.18 -6.34 -25.59
CA ALA A 692 -50.27 -6.03 -24.67
C ALA A 692 -49.83 -6.11 -23.19
N LEU A 693 -48.94 -7.04 -22.86
CA LEU A 693 -48.32 -7.10 -21.53
C LEU A 693 -47.47 -5.86 -21.24
N ILE A 694 -46.74 -5.35 -22.23
CA ILE A 694 -46.02 -4.07 -22.09
C ILE A 694 -47.01 -2.94 -21.80
N ASP A 695 -48.12 -2.83 -22.54
CA ASP A 695 -49.16 -1.82 -22.29
C ASP A 695 -49.69 -1.90 -20.85
N GLN A 696 -49.98 -3.11 -20.38
CA GLN A 696 -50.46 -3.35 -19.03
C GLN A 696 -49.46 -2.88 -17.96
N ILE A 697 -48.18 -3.23 -18.11
CA ILE A 697 -47.12 -2.81 -17.18
C ILE A 697 -46.96 -1.28 -17.20
N ARG A 698 -46.97 -0.66 -18.38
CA ARG A 698 -46.86 0.80 -18.54
C ARG A 698 -48.04 1.55 -17.96
N ALA A 699 -49.26 1.02 -18.10
CA ALA A 699 -50.45 1.59 -17.48
C ALA A 699 -50.38 1.55 -15.95
N ALA A 700 -49.88 0.44 -15.38
CA ALA A 700 -49.74 0.27 -13.93
C ALA A 700 -48.58 1.10 -13.34
N ARG A 701 -47.46 1.23 -14.05
CA ARG A 701 -46.24 1.96 -13.61
C ARG A 701 -45.75 2.93 -14.69
N PRO A 702 -46.46 4.06 -14.93
CA PRO A 702 -46.13 4.99 -16.02
C PRO A 702 -44.78 5.69 -15.85
N ASN A 703 -44.25 5.77 -14.64
CA ASN A 703 -42.96 6.42 -14.37
C ASN A 703 -41.77 5.45 -14.29
N ALA A 704 -42.02 4.14 -14.21
CA ALA A 704 -40.95 3.15 -14.14
C ALA A 704 -40.21 3.02 -15.47
N TRP A 705 -38.95 2.63 -15.45
CA TRP A 705 -38.25 2.15 -16.65
C TRP A 705 -38.57 0.67 -16.90
N LEU A 706 -38.87 0.32 -18.14
CA LEU A 706 -39.12 -1.07 -18.55
C LEU A 706 -38.08 -1.53 -19.58
N PHE A 707 -37.29 -2.53 -19.21
CA PHE A 707 -36.26 -3.14 -20.06
C PHE A 707 -36.74 -4.50 -20.54
N VAL A 708 -37.01 -4.61 -21.84
CA VAL A 708 -37.64 -5.78 -22.46
C VAL A 708 -36.59 -6.57 -23.23
N ALA A 709 -36.33 -7.80 -22.80
CA ALA A 709 -35.36 -8.67 -23.43
C ALA A 709 -35.92 -9.47 -24.61
N SER A 710 -35.04 -9.79 -25.56
CA SER A 710 -35.26 -10.91 -26.47
C SER A 710 -35.28 -12.25 -25.71
N ILE A 711 -35.77 -13.31 -26.35
CA ILE A 711 -35.73 -14.68 -25.82
C ILE A 711 -34.37 -15.31 -26.20
N PRO A 712 -33.67 -15.98 -25.26
CA PRO A 712 -32.47 -16.76 -25.56
C PRO A 712 -32.68 -17.75 -26.72
N PRO A 713 -31.63 -18.07 -27.49
CA PRO A 713 -31.75 -19.10 -28.52
C PRO A 713 -32.20 -20.41 -27.87
N GLN A 714 -33.01 -21.18 -28.58
CA GLN A 714 -33.45 -22.50 -28.16
C GLN A 714 -32.95 -23.52 -29.17
N SER A 715 -32.65 -24.73 -28.71
CA SER A 715 -32.24 -25.81 -29.62
C SER A 715 -33.39 -26.17 -30.56
N SER A 716 -33.07 -26.53 -31.79
CA SER A 716 -34.07 -27.02 -32.76
C SER A 716 -34.86 -28.18 -32.15
N ALA A 717 -36.18 -28.04 -32.13
CA ALA A 717 -37.13 -29.05 -31.71
C ALA A 717 -38.48 -28.73 -32.37
N ILE A 718 -39.14 -29.74 -32.95
CA ILE A 718 -40.47 -29.55 -33.54
C ILE A 718 -41.51 -29.51 -32.42
N ILE A 719 -42.20 -28.38 -32.30
CA ILE A 719 -43.27 -28.19 -31.31
C ILE A 719 -44.64 -28.37 -31.97
N GLN A 720 -45.55 -28.99 -31.23
CA GLN A 720 -46.93 -29.27 -31.64
C GLN A 720 -47.86 -28.10 -31.26
N PRO A 721 -49.04 -27.95 -31.90
CA PRO A 721 -49.60 -28.74 -33.01
C PRO A 721 -49.20 -28.24 -34.42
N ASN A 722 -48.49 -27.12 -34.54
CA ASN A 722 -48.20 -26.50 -35.85
C ASN A 722 -46.95 -27.06 -36.57
N ASN A 723 -46.27 -28.07 -36.01
CA ASN A 723 -45.01 -28.61 -36.52
C ASN A 723 -43.95 -27.53 -36.83
N VAL A 724 -43.89 -26.50 -35.99
CA VAL A 724 -42.94 -25.39 -36.16
C VAL A 724 -41.64 -25.75 -35.46
N ASP A 725 -40.51 -25.39 -36.06
CA ASP A 725 -39.23 -25.46 -35.37
C ASP A 725 -39.15 -24.37 -34.30
N ARG A 726 -38.94 -24.81 -33.06
CA ARG A 726 -38.80 -23.96 -31.88
C ARG A 726 -37.78 -22.84 -32.07
N ALA A 727 -36.58 -23.14 -32.57
CA ALA A 727 -35.51 -22.15 -32.75
C ALA A 727 -35.92 -21.09 -33.78
N VAL A 728 -36.59 -21.51 -34.86
CA VAL A 728 -37.15 -20.61 -35.89
C VAL A 728 -38.23 -19.72 -35.30
N LEU A 729 -39.15 -20.27 -34.52
CA LEU A 729 -40.23 -19.50 -33.89
C LEU A 729 -39.68 -18.47 -32.89
N THR A 730 -38.69 -18.86 -32.08
CA THR A 730 -38.00 -17.95 -31.16
C THR A 730 -37.33 -16.78 -31.91
N GLN A 731 -36.66 -17.04 -33.04
CA GLN A 731 -36.03 -15.99 -33.84
C GLN A 731 -37.06 -15.02 -34.45
N GLN A 732 -38.17 -15.56 -34.96
CA GLN A 732 -39.28 -14.76 -35.49
C GLN A 732 -39.93 -13.91 -34.40
N LEU A 733 -40.15 -14.47 -33.21
CA LEU A 733 -40.70 -13.74 -32.07
C LEU A 733 -39.78 -12.60 -31.64
N ASN A 734 -38.46 -12.84 -31.58
CA ASN A 734 -37.48 -11.80 -31.24
C ASN A 734 -37.52 -10.60 -32.20
N THR A 735 -37.75 -10.86 -33.49
CA THR A 735 -37.94 -9.81 -34.50
C THR A 735 -39.16 -8.94 -34.17
N VAL A 736 -40.27 -9.57 -33.75
CA VAL A 736 -41.50 -8.87 -33.38
C VAL A 736 -41.32 -8.07 -32.08
N ILE A 737 -40.68 -8.65 -31.06
CA ILE A 737 -40.39 -7.97 -29.78
C ILE A 737 -39.53 -6.73 -30.04
N GLN A 738 -38.45 -6.85 -30.81
CA GLN A 738 -37.57 -5.73 -31.13
C GLN A 738 -38.33 -4.60 -31.84
N GLY A 739 -39.18 -4.94 -32.82
CA GLY A 739 -40.00 -3.98 -33.55
C GLY A 739 -40.95 -3.20 -32.62
N ASN A 740 -41.68 -3.92 -31.76
CA ASN A 740 -42.63 -3.35 -30.81
C ASN A 740 -41.94 -2.40 -29.80
N VAL A 741 -40.83 -2.84 -29.21
CA VAL A 741 -40.11 -2.04 -28.20
C VAL A 741 -39.43 -0.83 -28.83
N SER A 742 -38.85 -0.98 -30.03
CA SER A 742 -38.23 0.12 -30.75
C SER A 742 -39.23 1.21 -31.12
N ALA A 743 -40.47 0.84 -31.48
CA ALA A 743 -41.53 1.80 -31.77
C ALA A 743 -41.90 2.64 -30.53
N ARG A 744 -42.01 2.01 -29.36
CA ARG A 744 -42.29 2.69 -28.07
C ARG A 744 -41.17 3.62 -27.64
N SER A 745 -39.92 3.16 -27.75
CA SER A 745 -38.75 3.98 -27.45
C SER A 745 -38.70 5.23 -28.33
N LYS A 746 -38.99 5.09 -29.64
CA LYS A 746 -39.10 6.23 -30.58
C LYS A 746 -40.26 7.17 -30.26
N ALA A 747 -41.34 6.65 -29.69
CA ALA A 747 -42.46 7.45 -29.19
C ALA A 747 -42.15 8.16 -27.85
N GLY A 748 -40.93 8.02 -27.32
CA GLY A 748 -40.49 8.66 -26.08
C GLY A 748 -40.94 7.94 -24.81
N GLU A 749 -41.50 6.72 -24.93
CA GLU A 749 -41.82 5.92 -23.74
C GLU A 749 -40.56 5.46 -23.01
N ARG A 750 -40.65 5.29 -21.69
CA ARG A 750 -39.59 4.72 -20.84
C ARG A 750 -39.47 3.19 -21.01
N VAL A 751 -39.31 2.75 -22.26
CA VAL A 751 -39.16 1.35 -22.65
C VAL A 751 -37.90 1.19 -23.50
N ARG A 752 -37.07 0.19 -23.19
CA ARG A 752 -35.83 -0.13 -23.92
C ARG A 752 -35.73 -1.60 -24.24
N PHE A 753 -35.15 -1.90 -25.40
CA PHE A 753 -34.96 -3.27 -25.88
C PHE A 753 -33.60 -3.80 -25.44
N VAL A 754 -33.55 -5.05 -24.95
CA VAL A 754 -32.35 -5.71 -24.45
C VAL A 754 -32.07 -6.97 -25.28
N ASP A 755 -31.05 -6.93 -26.13
CA ASP A 755 -30.81 -8.05 -27.06
C ASP A 755 -29.94 -9.18 -26.45
N VAL A 756 -30.55 -10.01 -25.59
CA VAL A 756 -29.88 -11.16 -24.96
C VAL A 756 -29.60 -12.30 -25.95
N ASN A 757 -30.45 -12.50 -26.96
CA ASN A 757 -30.29 -13.55 -27.96
C ASN A 757 -28.94 -13.45 -28.70
N SER A 758 -28.50 -12.22 -29.00
CA SER A 758 -27.24 -11.96 -29.72
C SER A 758 -25.97 -12.46 -29.04
N VAL A 759 -25.99 -12.77 -27.74
CA VAL A 759 -24.81 -13.17 -26.96
C VAL A 759 -24.80 -14.65 -26.56
N LEU A 760 -25.74 -15.43 -27.06
CA LEU A 760 -25.96 -16.82 -26.67
C LEU A 760 -25.99 -17.74 -27.90
N THR A 761 -25.64 -19.00 -27.69
CA THR A 761 -25.78 -20.09 -28.66
C THR A 761 -26.44 -21.30 -28.01
N THR A 762 -26.82 -22.31 -28.79
CA THR A 762 -27.41 -23.54 -28.24
C THR A 762 -26.43 -24.35 -27.39
N ALA A 763 -25.12 -24.17 -27.56
CA ALA A 763 -24.09 -24.80 -26.73
C ALA A 763 -24.07 -24.23 -25.30
N ASP A 764 -24.67 -23.06 -25.11
CA ASP A 764 -24.75 -22.40 -23.82
C ASP A 764 -25.92 -22.91 -22.95
N LEU A 765 -26.70 -23.85 -23.47
CA LEU A 765 -27.92 -24.38 -22.85
C LEU A 765 -27.71 -25.82 -22.38
N TYR A 766 -28.12 -26.14 -21.16
CA TYR A 766 -27.90 -27.49 -20.61
C TYR A 766 -28.99 -28.49 -21.01
N ASP A 767 -30.18 -28.02 -21.36
CA ASP A 767 -31.32 -28.85 -21.81
C ASP A 767 -31.91 -28.37 -23.15
N GLY A 768 -31.19 -27.45 -23.81
CA GLY A 768 -31.62 -26.83 -25.06
C GLY A 768 -32.62 -25.67 -24.90
N ILE A 769 -32.97 -25.26 -23.67
CA ILE A 769 -33.80 -24.10 -23.36
C ILE A 769 -33.11 -23.21 -22.32
N HIS A 770 -32.62 -23.81 -21.24
CA HIS A 770 -32.15 -23.10 -20.07
C HIS A 770 -30.66 -22.77 -20.18
N PRO A 771 -30.28 -21.49 -20.00
CA PRO A 771 -28.90 -21.08 -20.00
C PRO A 771 -28.10 -21.74 -18.87
N SER A 772 -26.85 -22.09 -19.16
CA SER A 772 -25.85 -22.42 -18.14
C SER A 772 -25.51 -21.22 -17.25
N GLU A 773 -24.81 -21.46 -16.14
CA GLU A 773 -24.30 -20.39 -15.28
C GLU A 773 -23.48 -19.34 -16.06
N ALA A 774 -22.63 -19.80 -16.97
CA ALA A 774 -21.81 -18.94 -17.83
C ALA A 774 -22.67 -18.07 -18.79
N ALA A 775 -23.79 -18.60 -19.22
CA ALA A 775 -24.71 -17.95 -20.13
C ALA A 775 -25.53 -16.85 -19.42
N HIS A 776 -25.89 -17.07 -18.15
CA HIS A 776 -26.60 -16.09 -17.32
C HIS A 776 -25.82 -14.78 -17.09
N ALA A 777 -24.50 -14.83 -17.00
CA ALA A 777 -23.68 -13.61 -16.88
C ALA A 777 -23.75 -12.72 -18.14
N ARG A 778 -23.80 -13.31 -19.34
CA ARG A 778 -23.95 -12.57 -20.60
C ARG A 778 -25.33 -11.91 -20.73
N ILE A 779 -26.37 -12.57 -20.23
CA ILE A 779 -27.73 -12.01 -20.13
C ILE A 779 -27.72 -10.77 -19.23
N ALA A 780 -27.11 -10.87 -18.04
CA ALA A 780 -27.03 -9.76 -17.10
C ALA A 780 -26.33 -8.52 -17.67
N GLN A 781 -25.25 -8.71 -18.43
CA GLN A 781 -24.52 -7.61 -19.05
C GLN A 781 -25.41 -6.78 -19.99
N LYS A 782 -26.24 -7.44 -20.81
CA LYS A 782 -27.15 -6.74 -21.73
C LYS A 782 -28.17 -5.87 -20.99
N PHE A 783 -28.69 -6.32 -19.86
CA PHE A 783 -29.58 -5.50 -19.04
C PHE A 783 -28.84 -4.30 -18.43
N LEU A 784 -27.63 -4.51 -17.92
CA LEU A 784 -26.82 -3.45 -17.32
C LEU A 784 -26.52 -2.33 -18.31
N ASP A 785 -26.19 -2.67 -19.56
CA ASP A 785 -25.89 -1.70 -20.61
C ASP A 785 -27.07 -0.78 -20.89
N GLU A 786 -28.27 -1.33 -21.06
CA GLU A 786 -29.46 -0.51 -21.33
C GLU A 786 -29.90 0.32 -20.12
N ILE A 787 -29.76 -0.21 -18.90
CA ILE A 787 -30.04 0.53 -17.66
C ILE A 787 -29.14 1.76 -17.53
N ARG A 788 -27.85 1.63 -17.87
CA ARG A 788 -26.92 2.77 -17.89
C ARG A 788 -27.35 3.85 -18.86
N VAL A 789 -27.74 3.48 -20.08
CA VAL A 789 -28.18 4.45 -21.10
C VAL A 789 -29.48 5.17 -20.66
N ALA A 790 -30.35 4.48 -19.92
CA ALA A 790 -31.60 5.05 -19.44
C ALA A 790 -31.44 6.02 -18.26
N LEU A 791 -30.48 5.76 -17.37
CA LEU A 791 -30.30 6.48 -16.11
C LEU A 791 -29.11 7.46 -16.13
N GLY A 792 -28.30 7.42 -17.19
CA GLY A 792 -27.17 8.31 -17.43
C GLY A 792 -27.53 9.49 -18.33
N SER A 793 -27.54 10.69 -17.73
CA SER A 793 -27.69 12.05 -18.32
C SER A 793 -29.12 12.61 -18.42
N ALA A 794 -29.58 13.27 -17.35
CA ALA A 794 -30.61 14.30 -17.44
C ALA A 794 -29.95 15.69 -17.63
N SER A 795 -29.62 16.03 -18.87
CA SER A 795 -29.73 17.41 -19.36
C SER A 795 -30.88 17.39 -20.36
N THR A 796 -32.05 17.88 -19.97
CA THR A 796 -33.10 18.24 -20.93
C THR A 796 -33.08 19.75 -21.09
N ALA A 797 -32.49 20.17 -22.19
CA ALA A 797 -32.77 21.46 -22.80
C ALA A 797 -34.20 21.46 -23.37
N THR A 798 -34.93 22.55 -23.16
CA THR A 798 -35.83 23.09 -24.18
C THR A 798 -35.16 24.33 -24.75
N VAL A 799 -34.73 24.26 -26.00
CA VAL A 799 -34.49 25.44 -26.85
C VAL A 799 -35.65 25.52 -27.83
N ALA A 800 -36.35 26.65 -27.83
CA ALA A 800 -36.92 27.18 -29.06
C ALA A 800 -36.01 28.33 -29.51
N THR A 801 -35.53 28.23 -30.75
CA THR A 801 -34.56 29.02 -31.55
C THR A 801 -34.63 30.54 -31.33
N ALA A 802 -33.56 31.37 -31.28
CA ALA A 802 -32.22 31.45 -31.91
C ALA A 802 -31.28 32.36 -31.03
N PRO A 803 -30.05 32.80 -31.38
CA PRO A 803 -29.09 32.43 -32.43
C PRO A 803 -27.74 31.92 -31.85
N VAL A 804 -26.79 31.60 -32.74
CA VAL A 804 -25.41 31.18 -32.43
C VAL A 804 -24.75 32.07 -31.36
N VAL A 805 -24.44 31.49 -30.19
CA VAL A 805 -23.47 32.05 -29.24
C VAL A 805 -22.63 30.92 -28.66
N THR A 806 -21.37 30.90 -29.04
CA THR A 806 -20.30 30.05 -28.47
C THR A 806 -20.14 30.33 -26.97
N SER A 807 -20.33 29.33 -26.11
CA SER A 807 -20.01 29.47 -24.68
C SER A 807 -18.49 29.41 -24.46
N PRO A 808 -17.90 30.35 -23.69
CA PRO A 808 -16.46 30.53 -23.64
C PRO A 808 -15.79 29.51 -22.73
N SER A 809 -14.60 29.05 -23.14
CA SER A 809 -13.62 28.52 -22.19
C SER A 809 -13.24 29.65 -21.23
N THR A 810 -13.49 29.51 -19.93
CA THR A 810 -12.83 30.39 -18.95
C THR A 810 -11.38 29.95 -18.82
N SER A 811 -10.52 30.47 -19.70
CA SER A 811 -9.07 30.33 -19.56
C SER A 811 -8.63 31.21 -18.39
N TYR A 812 -8.09 30.62 -17.33
CA TYR A 812 -7.39 31.38 -16.31
C TYR A 812 -6.06 31.86 -16.90
N PRO A 813 -5.79 33.17 -16.94
CA PRO A 813 -4.50 33.67 -17.42
C PRO A 813 -3.38 33.15 -16.54
N GLN A 814 -2.20 32.91 -17.11
CA GLN A 814 -1.01 32.55 -16.32
C GLN A 814 -0.62 33.76 -15.46
N PRO A 815 -0.62 33.66 -14.12
CA PRO A 815 -0.16 34.74 -13.26
C PRO A 815 1.31 35.05 -13.56
N GLY A 816 1.72 36.30 -13.34
CA GLY A 816 3.11 36.71 -13.40
C GLY A 816 3.37 37.76 -12.33
N ILE A 817 4.22 37.45 -11.34
CA ILE A 817 4.57 38.40 -10.28
C ILE A 817 5.78 39.22 -10.73
N GLN A 818 5.61 40.53 -10.83
CA GLN A 818 6.68 41.46 -11.21
C GLN A 818 7.35 42.07 -9.98
N SER A 819 6.56 42.48 -8.99
CA SER A 819 7.06 43.11 -7.75
C SER A 819 6.08 42.97 -6.60
N PHE A 820 6.53 43.24 -5.38
CA PHE A 820 5.69 43.36 -4.19
C PHE A 820 6.22 44.44 -3.26
N SER A 821 5.35 45.04 -2.45
CA SER A 821 5.71 46.07 -1.48
C SER A 821 4.80 46.03 -0.24
N PRO A 822 5.35 46.14 0.99
CA PRO A 822 6.79 46.29 1.30
C PRO A 822 7.60 45.01 1.03
N ALA A 823 8.93 45.11 0.94
CA ALA A 823 9.81 43.94 0.75
C ALA A 823 10.08 43.14 2.04
N SER A 824 9.72 43.71 3.19
CA SER A 824 9.86 43.11 4.50
C SER A 824 8.77 43.57 5.47
N GLY A 825 8.46 42.77 6.47
CA GLY A 825 7.55 43.15 7.54
C GLY A 825 7.28 42.03 8.53
N ALA A 826 6.79 42.40 9.72
CA ALA A 826 6.38 41.43 10.74
C ALA A 826 5.02 40.82 10.41
N VAL A 827 4.62 39.83 11.21
CA VAL A 827 3.27 39.26 11.19
C VAL A 827 2.22 40.39 11.24
N GLY A 828 1.21 40.31 10.38
CA GLY A 828 0.17 41.33 10.21
C GLY A 828 0.48 42.40 9.16
N THR A 829 1.68 42.43 8.58
CA THR A 829 2.01 43.35 7.48
C THR A 829 1.16 43.05 6.25
N VAL A 830 0.54 44.07 5.65
CA VAL A 830 -0.17 43.92 4.36
C VAL A 830 0.80 44.14 3.22
N VAL A 831 0.93 43.14 2.34
CA VAL A 831 1.78 43.18 1.14
C VAL A 831 0.91 43.33 -0.09
N THR A 832 1.24 44.32 -0.92
CA THR A 832 0.65 44.48 -2.26
C THR A 832 1.58 43.85 -3.29
N VAL A 833 1.06 42.92 -4.09
CA VAL A 833 1.78 42.21 -5.15
C VAL A 833 1.29 42.72 -6.50
N ASN A 834 2.22 43.19 -7.34
CA ASN A 834 1.93 43.72 -8.68
C ASN A 834 2.44 42.74 -9.74
N GLY A 835 1.66 42.61 -10.82
CA GLY A 835 1.88 41.58 -11.81
C GLY A 835 0.87 41.61 -12.95
N SER A 836 0.54 40.43 -13.47
CA SER A 836 -0.48 40.20 -14.50
C SER A 836 -1.16 38.85 -14.28
N GLY A 837 -2.37 38.65 -14.82
CA GLY A 837 -3.04 37.34 -14.80
C GLY A 837 -3.60 36.93 -13.44
N PHE A 838 -3.89 37.88 -12.56
CA PHE A 838 -4.45 37.61 -11.23
C PHE A 838 -5.97 37.44 -11.20
N THR A 839 -6.66 37.57 -12.34
CA THR A 839 -8.10 37.26 -12.42
C THR A 839 -8.35 35.83 -11.98
N GLY A 840 -9.17 35.66 -10.93
CA GLY A 840 -9.49 34.38 -10.33
C GLY A 840 -8.47 33.87 -9.31
N ALA A 841 -7.45 34.65 -8.95
CA ALA A 841 -6.52 34.27 -7.89
C ALA A 841 -7.21 34.24 -6.52
N ASN A 842 -6.96 33.20 -5.72
CA ASN A 842 -7.64 33.00 -4.44
C ASN A 842 -6.71 32.59 -3.30
N LEU A 843 -5.45 32.28 -3.59
CA LEU A 843 -4.52 31.71 -2.61
C LEU A 843 -3.09 32.20 -2.84
N ALA A 844 -2.34 32.39 -1.74
CA ALA A 844 -0.92 32.74 -1.77
C ALA A 844 -0.08 31.97 -0.74
N TRP A 845 1.23 31.92 -1.02
CA TRP A 845 2.26 31.35 -0.16
C TRP A 845 3.29 32.42 0.20
N ILE A 846 3.90 32.32 1.39
CA ILE A 846 4.99 33.20 1.83
C ILE A 846 5.96 32.39 2.70
N GLY A 847 7.14 32.06 2.16
CA GLY A 847 8.07 31.15 2.84
C GLY A 847 7.43 29.80 3.13
N ASN A 848 7.26 29.46 4.41
CA ASN A 848 6.58 28.24 4.88
C ASN A 848 5.07 28.40 5.08
N ALA A 849 4.55 29.63 5.13
CA ALA A 849 3.11 29.85 5.22
C ALA A 849 2.42 29.44 3.92
N ARG A 850 1.38 28.62 4.05
CA ARG A 850 0.54 28.11 2.96
C ARG A 850 -0.89 28.60 3.16
N ASN A 851 -1.66 28.66 2.08
CA ASN A 851 -3.09 29.02 2.10
C ASN A 851 -3.40 30.44 2.60
N VAL A 852 -2.49 31.40 2.38
CA VAL A 852 -2.73 32.82 2.70
C VAL A 852 -3.82 33.35 1.79
N ALA A 853 -4.87 33.93 2.37
CA ALA A 853 -5.96 34.52 1.60
C ALA A 853 -5.46 35.67 0.72
N VAL A 854 -5.91 35.70 -0.54
CA VAL A 854 -5.55 36.72 -1.52
C VAL A 854 -6.78 37.57 -1.84
N THR A 855 -6.62 38.88 -1.74
CA THR A 855 -7.62 39.84 -2.22
C THR A 855 -7.21 40.33 -3.61
N VAL A 856 -7.98 39.98 -4.65
CA VAL A 856 -7.75 40.50 -6.01
C VAL A 856 -8.26 41.93 -6.08
N ILE A 857 -7.36 42.87 -6.38
CA ILE A 857 -7.67 44.29 -6.56
C ILE A 857 -7.93 44.59 -8.04
N SER A 858 -7.13 43.97 -8.91
CA SER A 858 -7.28 43.97 -10.37
C SER A 858 -6.54 42.77 -10.97
N ASP A 859 -6.64 42.53 -12.28
CA ASP A 859 -5.85 41.49 -12.96
C ASP A 859 -4.33 41.68 -12.80
N SER A 860 -3.89 42.90 -12.48
CA SER A 860 -2.49 43.26 -12.29
C SER A 860 -2.08 43.49 -10.83
N GLN A 861 -2.99 43.37 -9.86
CA GLN A 861 -2.68 43.61 -8.45
C GLN A 861 -3.49 42.73 -7.48
N VAL A 862 -2.78 42.15 -6.51
CA VAL A 862 -3.39 41.46 -5.36
C VAL A 862 -2.82 41.94 -4.04
N ARG A 863 -3.55 41.72 -2.94
CA ARG A 863 -3.08 41.97 -1.57
C ARG A 863 -3.19 40.72 -0.71
N LEU A 864 -2.22 40.56 0.19
CA LEU A 864 -2.18 39.51 1.21
C LEU A 864 -1.61 40.06 2.52
N THR A 865 -1.86 39.39 3.64
CA THR A 865 -1.36 39.79 4.96
C THR A 865 -0.42 38.72 5.49
N ILE A 866 0.75 39.10 6.03
CA ILE A 866 1.74 38.17 6.56
C ILE A 866 1.15 37.41 7.77
N PRO A 867 0.98 36.08 7.69
CA PRO A 867 0.49 35.29 8.81
C PRO A 867 1.60 34.98 9.82
N ALA A 868 1.22 34.46 10.99
CA ALA A 868 2.13 34.20 12.10
C ALA A 868 3.17 33.11 11.83
N ASP A 869 2.88 32.21 10.89
CA ASP A 869 3.72 31.10 10.46
C ASP A 869 4.54 31.40 9.18
N ALA A 870 4.49 32.63 8.67
CA ALA A 870 5.29 33.02 7.52
C ALA A 870 6.77 33.06 7.89
N THR A 871 7.59 32.51 7.00
CA THR A 871 9.05 32.65 7.05
C THR A 871 9.51 33.48 5.86
N THR A 872 10.74 33.97 5.91
CA THR A 872 11.34 34.67 4.77
C THR A 872 11.40 33.75 3.55
N GLY A 873 10.84 34.20 2.43
CA GLY A 873 10.79 33.42 1.20
C GLY A 873 9.97 34.09 0.09
N ALA A 874 9.96 33.49 -1.10
CA ALA A 874 9.21 34.01 -2.24
C ALA A 874 7.69 33.98 -1.96
N ILE A 875 6.98 34.95 -2.54
CA ILE A 875 5.53 35.01 -2.54
C ILE A 875 5.01 34.21 -3.74
N GLY A 876 4.20 33.19 -3.49
CA GLY A 876 3.46 32.47 -4.54
C GLY A 876 2.02 32.99 -4.63
N VAL A 877 1.46 33.20 -5.82
CA VAL A 877 0.03 33.55 -6.04
C VAL A 877 -0.58 32.54 -7.00
N PHE A 878 -1.75 32.02 -6.65
CA PHE A 878 -2.43 30.90 -7.32
C PHE A 878 -3.81 31.32 -7.83
N ASN A 879 -4.15 30.89 -9.05
CA ASN A 879 -5.52 30.77 -9.54
C ASN A 879 -5.86 29.29 -9.82
N PRO A 880 -7.11 28.91 -10.11
CA PRO A 880 -7.52 27.51 -10.22
C PRO A 880 -6.77 26.64 -11.25
N ALA A 881 -6.02 27.24 -12.17
CA ALA A 881 -5.25 26.50 -13.17
C ALA A 881 -3.73 26.76 -13.13
N ASN A 882 -3.25 27.85 -12.52
CA ASN A 882 -1.87 28.32 -12.68
C ASN A 882 -1.30 28.96 -11.39
N VAL A 883 0.03 29.07 -11.32
CA VAL A 883 0.79 29.70 -10.22
C VAL A 883 1.91 30.59 -10.75
N ALA A 884 2.24 31.64 -10.00
CA ALA A 884 3.50 32.38 -10.16
C ALA A 884 4.17 32.64 -8.82
N PHE A 885 5.51 32.73 -8.84
CA PHE A 885 6.33 33.08 -7.70
C PHE A 885 7.03 34.43 -7.92
N SER A 886 7.22 35.19 -6.85
CA SER A 886 7.94 36.46 -6.91
C SER A 886 9.42 36.24 -7.21
N PRO A 887 10.07 37.15 -7.97
CA PRO A 887 11.48 37.02 -8.35
C PRO A 887 12.45 37.23 -7.18
N SER A 888 11.96 37.76 -6.05
CA SER A 888 12.72 37.95 -4.81
C SER A 888 11.90 37.50 -3.60
N SER A 889 12.58 37.21 -2.49
CA SER A 889 11.94 36.81 -1.23
C SER A 889 11.38 38.01 -0.46
N PHE A 890 10.20 37.84 0.14
CA PHE A 890 9.70 38.72 1.18
C PHE A 890 10.40 38.39 2.51
N ASN A 891 10.96 39.39 3.19
CA ASN A 891 11.68 39.20 4.44
C ASN A 891 10.76 39.36 5.66
N VAL A 892 10.47 38.27 6.36
CA VAL A 892 9.64 38.30 7.57
C VAL A 892 10.50 38.73 8.75
N THR A 893 10.22 39.91 9.31
CA THR A 893 10.98 40.45 10.45
C THR A 893 10.38 39.95 11.77
N SER A 894 11.22 39.37 12.62
CA SER A 894 10.87 38.72 13.88
C SER A 894 9.94 39.56 14.76
N GLY A 895 8.69 39.14 14.90
CA GLY A 895 7.73 39.67 15.87
C GLY A 895 7.19 38.53 16.71
N THR A 896 7.63 38.47 17.97
CA THR A 896 7.15 37.62 19.10
C THR A 896 6.82 36.16 18.78
N THR A 897 7.57 35.22 19.37
CA THR A 897 7.19 33.80 19.47
C THR A 897 5.75 33.68 19.95
N ALA A 898 4.84 33.32 19.04
CA ALA A 898 3.45 33.12 19.36
C ALA A 898 3.32 31.94 20.32
N THR A 899 2.83 32.18 21.53
CA THR A 899 2.38 31.11 22.42
C THR A 899 1.09 30.55 21.86
N TYR A 900 1.11 29.30 21.40
CA TYR A 900 -0.07 28.63 20.87
C TYR A 900 -0.88 28.00 22.02
N PRO A 901 -2.10 28.48 22.32
CA PRO A 901 -2.97 27.83 23.30
C PRO A 901 -3.36 26.43 22.80
N GLN A 902 -3.61 25.48 23.72
CA GLN A 902 -4.14 24.17 23.37
C GLN A 902 -5.55 24.34 22.78
N PRO A 903 -5.79 23.96 21.50
CA PRO A 903 -7.13 24.01 20.95
C PRO A 903 -8.05 23.04 21.71
N GLY A 904 -9.31 23.41 21.86
CA GLY A 904 -10.35 22.54 22.40
C GLY A 904 -11.62 22.73 21.60
N ILE A 905 -12.04 21.71 20.83
CA ILE A 905 -13.28 21.77 20.06
C ILE A 905 -14.42 21.24 20.94
N GLN A 906 -15.37 22.11 21.28
CA GLN A 906 -16.54 21.75 22.10
C GLN A 906 -17.72 21.33 21.23
N SER A 907 -17.90 21.98 20.08
CA SER A 907 -18.99 21.66 19.14
C SER A 907 -18.64 22.11 17.72
N PHE A 908 -19.37 21.58 16.74
CA PHE A 908 -19.27 21.98 15.34
C PHE A 908 -20.64 21.96 14.63
N SER A 909 -20.83 22.81 13.62
CA SER A 909 -22.05 22.86 12.81
C SER A 909 -21.80 23.39 11.39
N PRO A 910 -22.40 22.80 10.34
CA PRO A 910 -23.31 21.64 10.36
C PRO A 910 -22.57 20.32 10.71
N SER A 911 -23.32 19.27 11.07
CA SER A 911 -22.76 17.94 11.37
C SER A 911 -22.50 17.07 10.12
N SER A 912 -22.94 17.54 8.95
CA SER A 912 -22.74 16.86 7.67
C SER A 912 -22.65 17.85 6.51
N GLY A 913 -21.99 17.45 5.43
CA GLY A 913 -21.80 18.28 4.24
C GLY A 913 -20.81 17.68 3.24
N GLY A 914 -21.00 17.95 1.95
CA GLY A 914 -20.05 17.59 0.91
C GLY A 914 -18.83 18.52 0.85
N VAL A 915 -17.91 18.23 -0.06
CA VAL A 915 -16.72 19.06 -0.34
C VAL A 915 -17.12 20.53 -0.56
N GLY A 916 -16.40 21.45 0.08
CA GLY A 916 -16.69 22.89 0.05
C GLY A 916 -17.65 23.37 1.13
N THR A 917 -18.28 22.47 1.90
CA THR A 917 -19.09 22.87 3.06
C THR A 917 -18.23 23.60 4.09
N VAL A 918 -18.71 24.72 4.64
CA VAL A 918 -18.01 25.45 5.71
C VAL A 918 -18.59 25.04 7.06
N VAL A 919 -17.78 24.36 7.88
CA VAL A 919 -18.12 23.91 9.23
C VAL A 919 -17.60 24.89 10.25
N THR A 920 -18.48 25.44 11.08
CA THR A 920 -18.11 26.32 12.19
C THR A 920 -17.83 25.49 13.44
N LEU A 921 -16.62 25.61 13.98
CA LEU A 921 -16.17 25.03 15.24
C LEU A 921 -16.30 26.06 16.37
N ASN A 922 -16.89 25.69 17.49
CA ASN A 922 -16.90 26.49 18.72
C ASN A 922 -16.08 25.79 19.80
N GLY A 923 -15.27 26.57 20.53
CA GLY A 923 -14.25 26.02 21.42
C GLY A 923 -13.40 27.08 22.09
N SER A 924 -12.12 26.75 22.28
CA SER A 924 -11.10 27.64 22.84
C SER A 924 -9.73 27.37 22.21
N GLY A 925 -8.81 28.33 22.26
CA GLY A 925 -7.44 28.16 21.80
C GLY A 925 -7.26 28.03 20.30
N PHE A 926 -8.18 28.58 19.49
CA PHE A 926 -8.09 28.56 18.02
C PHE A 926 -7.16 29.63 17.45
N THR A 927 -6.68 30.57 18.25
CA THR A 927 -5.70 31.56 17.79
C THR A 927 -4.44 30.87 17.26
N GLY A 928 -4.10 31.14 16.01
CA GLY A 928 -2.94 30.54 15.33
C GLY A 928 -3.19 29.18 14.68
N ALA A 929 -4.43 28.67 14.67
CA ALA A 929 -4.78 27.48 13.91
C ALA A 929 -4.75 27.75 12.39
N ASN A 930 -4.07 26.90 11.64
CA ASN A 930 -3.81 27.09 10.21
C ASN A 930 -4.04 25.83 9.36
N LEU A 931 -4.35 24.70 10.00
CA LEU A 931 -4.57 23.42 9.34
C LEU A 931 -5.76 22.71 9.98
N ALA A 932 -6.58 22.07 9.14
CA ALA A 932 -7.65 21.20 9.62
C ALA A 932 -7.71 19.91 8.83
N TRP A 933 -8.09 18.85 9.54
CA TRP A 933 -8.34 17.53 8.96
C TRP A 933 -9.83 17.23 9.07
N VAL A 934 -10.37 16.53 8.07
CA VAL A 934 -11.74 16.03 8.12
C VAL A 934 -11.71 14.58 7.65
N GLY A 935 -11.89 13.67 8.61
CA GLY A 935 -11.64 12.25 8.37
C GLY A 935 -10.20 12.04 7.87
N ALA A 936 -10.04 11.41 6.70
CA ALA A 936 -8.73 11.10 6.12
C ALA A 936 -8.11 12.25 5.29
N ALA A 937 -8.82 13.38 5.08
CA ALA A 937 -8.27 14.48 4.30
C ALA A 937 -7.55 15.50 5.17
N HIS A 938 -6.29 15.78 4.85
CA HIS A 938 -5.37 16.57 5.67
C HIS A 938 -5.08 17.97 5.12
N ASN A 939 -6.01 18.54 4.36
CA ASN A 939 -5.86 19.82 3.64
C ASN A 939 -7.10 20.72 3.79
N GLY A 940 -7.85 20.58 4.88
CA GLY A 940 -9.01 21.43 5.18
C GLY A 940 -8.58 22.88 5.42
N THR A 941 -9.28 23.82 4.79
CA THR A 941 -8.99 25.26 4.91
C THR A 941 -9.52 25.79 6.23
N VAL A 942 -8.67 26.42 7.05
CA VAL A 942 -9.05 27.00 8.35
C VAL A 942 -9.18 28.50 8.25
N ARG A 943 -10.30 29.04 8.73
CA ARG A 943 -10.53 30.47 8.97
C ARG A 943 -10.83 30.70 10.43
N VAL A 944 -9.87 31.24 11.17
CA VAL A 944 -10.05 31.62 12.58
C VAL A 944 -10.89 32.90 12.64
N ILE A 945 -12.02 32.87 13.36
CA ILE A 945 -12.91 34.02 13.57
C ILE A 945 -12.52 34.72 14.89
N SER A 946 -12.27 33.94 15.93
CA SER A 946 -11.79 34.37 17.25
C SER A 946 -11.06 33.21 17.94
N ASP A 947 -10.49 33.43 19.13
CA ASP A 947 -9.88 32.33 19.90
C ASP A 947 -10.88 31.21 20.26
N THR A 948 -12.18 31.51 20.25
CA THR A 948 -13.26 30.58 20.60
C THR A 948 -14.08 30.10 19.41
N GLN A 949 -13.82 30.60 18.19
CA GLN A 949 -14.54 30.19 16.99
C GLN A 949 -13.64 30.12 15.75
N ALA A 950 -13.71 29.02 15.02
CA ALA A 950 -13.01 28.82 13.75
C ALA A 950 -13.94 28.18 12.72
N GLN A 951 -13.60 28.29 11.44
CA GLN A 951 -14.32 27.66 10.34
C GLN A 951 -13.37 26.73 9.59
N VAL A 952 -13.83 25.51 9.32
CA VAL A 952 -13.13 24.51 8.51
C VAL A 952 -13.93 24.26 7.25
N THR A 953 -13.32 24.48 6.08
CA THR A 953 -13.94 24.12 4.80
C THR A 953 -13.61 22.67 4.47
N ILE A 954 -14.62 21.85 4.19
CA ILE A 954 -14.45 20.43 3.87
C ILE A 954 -13.62 20.30 2.59
N PRO A 955 -12.40 19.73 2.66
CA PRO A 955 -11.52 19.64 1.50
C PRO A 955 -11.93 18.49 0.58
N ALA A 956 -11.42 18.53 -0.66
CA ALA A 956 -11.56 17.41 -1.59
C ALA A 956 -10.87 16.15 -1.01
N GLY A 957 -11.53 15.00 -1.12
CA GLY A 957 -11.07 13.74 -0.55
C GLY A 957 -11.39 13.55 0.93
N ALA A 958 -12.13 14.48 1.56
CA ALA A 958 -12.62 14.29 2.94
C ALA A 958 -13.53 13.06 3.02
N THR A 959 -13.37 12.30 4.08
CA THR A 959 -14.23 11.16 4.42
C THR A 959 -14.94 11.44 5.74
N THR A 960 -16.04 10.73 5.99
CA THR A 960 -16.73 10.82 7.28
C THR A 960 -15.77 10.49 8.42
N GLY A 961 -15.64 11.41 9.38
CA GLY A 961 -14.69 11.27 10.48
C GLY A 961 -14.58 12.54 11.32
N ALA A 962 -13.75 12.50 12.36
CA ALA A 962 -13.53 13.65 13.23
C ALA A 962 -12.94 14.85 12.46
N ILE A 963 -13.28 16.05 12.89
CA ILE A 963 -12.62 17.27 12.43
C ILE A 963 -11.45 17.55 13.37
N GLY A 964 -10.24 17.51 12.84
CA GLY A 964 -9.03 17.95 13.53
C GLY A 964 -8.77 19.43 13.23
N ILE A 965 -8.41 20.22 14.24
CA ILE A 965 -7.87 21.57 14.07
C ILE A 965 -6.48 21.65 14.70
N PHE A 966 -5.55 22.23 13.97
CA PHE A 966 -4.13 22.24 14.28
C PHE A 966 -3.63 23.67 14.36
N ASN A 967 -2.86 23.96 15.39
CA ASN A 967 -1.89 25.05 15.37
C ASN A 967 -0.47 24.45 15.32
N PRO A 968 0.58 25.25 15.04
CA PRO A 968 1.95 24.74 14.85
C PRO A 968 2.54 23.93 16.01
N ALA A 969 1.92 23.91 17.19
CA ALA A 969 2.42 23.20 18.35
C ALA A 969 1.46 22.14 18.91
N ARG A 970 0.16 22.18 18.58
CA ARG A 970 -0.91 21.42 19.25
C ARG A 970 -2.06 21.11 18.29
N VAL A 971 -2.86 20.10 18.66
CA VAL A 971 -4.04 19.65 17.89
C VAL A 971 -5.22 19.40 18.81
N ALA A 972 -6.43 19.55 18.29
CA ALA A 972 -7.65 18.99 18.87
C ALA A 972 -8.53 18.35 17.80
N PHE A 973 -9.25 17.30 18.19
CA PHE A 973 -10.23 16.64 17.34
C PHE A 973 -11.63 16.79 17.93
N THR A 974 -12.65 16.77 17.07
CA THR A 974 -14.04 16.65 17.52
C THR A 974 -14.27 15.27 18.15
N ALA A 975 -15.06 15.22 19.22
CA ALA A 975 -15.45 13.96 19.85
C ALA A 975 -16.42 13.12 18.97
N SER A 976 -17.18 13.79 18.10
CA SER A 976 -18.12 13.17 17.15
C SER A 976 -17.67 13.40 15.71
N SER A 977 -17.99 12.46 14.82
CA SER A 977 -17.65 12.55 13.40
C SER A 977 -18.52 13.56 12.64
N PHE A 978 -17.91 14.29 11.71
CA PHE A 978 -18.60 15.01 10.66
C PHE A 978 -18.88 14.06 9.49
N THR A 979 -20.11 14.07 8.96
CA THR A 979 -20.53 13.16 7.88
C THR A 979 -20.34 13.79 6.51
N VAL A 980 -19.46 13.22 5.68
CA VAL A 980 -19.22 13.68 4.31
C VAL A 980 -20.10 12.88 3.34
N TYR A 981 -20.79 13.56 2.42
CA TYR A 981 -21.68 12.96 1.41
C TYR A 981 -21.50 13.57 0.02
#